data_AF-A0A550BZ15-F1
#
_entry.id   AF-A0A550BZ15-F1
#
_cell.length_a   1.000
_cell.length_b   1.000
_cell.length_c   1.000
_cell.angle_alpha   90.00
_cell.angle_beta   90.00
_cell.angle_gamma   90.00
#
_symmetry.space_group_name_H-M   'P 1'
#
loop_
_entity.id
_entity.type
_entity.pdbx_description
1 polymer ?
#
loop_
_entity_poly.entity_id
_entity_poly.type
_entity_poly.pdbx_seq_one_letter_code
_entity_poly.pdbx_strand_id
1 'polypeptide(L)'
;MIARELDNDGGLGMGDRQSIEIDKWSTESDQGSAWSGARSETVGSPSPKGDLYRLALASRQWRDIAEIVLWQRMEGLLPILACVPDLYNKMELTTTRELSRAITPQDWARDSIVRRRALVTHLIMPCEHWWDVQAAVAASPPPDALFPNLRHLTIIPKSPYDDRGVHPGFLDLVTNRAAPPTITTSTISALHLLSVRASHIPDPRGLLARNPALTNIRIDHAPDDMADADADDAGFAAAVLHAMRQYRHLTCLELSLCGDFNSAQISALSHLHGLRSLSLSNSHRPPETRPPRPLMRLPSDSNGFRNLQTLKLFYFQYQDVLAIIRCARDLPLESISLYVPVPSSAAFKALMDAICMHCRPSTLRECRIRWLSNVEVNGPMPWGFSRAHVEQLSAFSNLTDVVLEHLPGVELLDEDVTLLAGCWPALRSLVLTKWAGWAEQASLTLGALVSIARYCPEIERVDLHLDARAVPQAELEVPQEPGVPQDSESAVPQMEPMERLDTRPSLLRVGAHPPLRLTVRNAPIEDADAVAQLLKRLFPGIQEVKFYGIHNTLALSTTTQSTIPFVSCDNMTFHIERAKLERAADFAPPSTVHSSPTEPVHLDDTSLTLELLFRFVYCEVYIDLDAESFRVVADLAEAAEKYMVYSAMTVCRLYMKNKHDKHPWDVMKYAARYDYKDILDVSAPYTVGSDFENMKVLLPPSYLLPWFVFNSRYQQVAQSVVDRCYHINSSEFHVDEDGDWEPCPLRDDEDEDAPWVAKYQREIALVLLRGGLGGVVRLDRVFTKWMAQDLKCHGCVGFFEAWKKSVADTVKEVPAFRTFL
;
A
#
# COMPACT_ATOMS: atom_id res chain seq x y z
N MET A 1 -38.44 0.72 41.88
CA MET A 1 -39.27 1.86 42.31
C MET A 1 -39.54 2.69 41.06
N ILE A 2 -40.67 2.62 40.33
CA ILE A 2 -42.00 1.95 40.43
C ILE A 2 -42.48 1.71 38.97
N ALA A 3 -43.23 0.69 38.52
CA ALA A 3 -43.75 -0.60 39.06
C ALA A 3 -43.24 -1.74 38.13
N ARG A 4 -43.61 -3.04 38.17
CA ARG A 4 -44.57 -3.92 38.88
C ARG A 4 -46.01 -4.15 38.32
N GLU A 5 -46.16 -5.33 37.71
CA GLU A 5 -47.28 -6.31 37.78
C GLU A 5 -48.65 -6.08 37.08
N LEU A 6 -49.20 -7.22 36.58
CA LEU A 6 -50.54 -7.50 36.00
C LEU A 6 -50.81 -6.98 34.56
N ASP A 7 -51.47 -7.72 33.64
CA ASP A 7 -52.36 -8.89 33.76
C ASP A 7 -52.12 -10.03 32.73
N ASN A 8 -52.66 -11.21 33.03
CA ASN A 8 -52.89 -12.33 32.09
C ASN A 8 -54.20 -12.11 31.33
N ASP A 9 -54.28 -12.42 30.03
CA ASP A 9 -55.35 -13.29 29.50
C ASP A 9 -55.16 -13.74 28.04
N GLY A 10 -55.79 -14.86 27.69
CA GLY A 10 -56.27 -15.20 26.33
C GLY A 10 -55.24 -15.37 25.18
N GLY A 11 -54.88 -16.62 24.86
CA GLY A 11 -54.08 -16.93 23.67
C GLY A 11 -54.89 -17.00 22.36
N LEU A 12 -54.19 -16.90 21.23
CA LEU A 12 -54.49 -17.51 19.92
C LEU A 12 -53.21 -17.42 19.06
N GLY A 13 -52.76 -18.54 18.49
CA GLY A 13 -51.43 -18.63 17.86
C GLY A 13 -51.39 -18.23 16.39
N MET A 14 -50.20 -17.82 15.90
CA MET A 14 -49.74 -18.05 14.53
C MET A 14 -48.30 -17.57 14.30
N GLY A 15 -47.53 -18.38 13.57
CA GLY A 15 -46.44 -17.91 12.69
C GLY A 15 -45.04 -17.89 13.29
N ASP A 16 -44.26 -18.94 12.99
CA ASP A 16 -42.82 -18.98 13.20
C ASP A 16 -42.12 -17.76 12.59
N ARG A 17 -41.35 -17.05 13.43
CA ARG A 17 -40.41 -16.02 13.00
C ARG A 17 -38.99 -16.53 13.21
N GLN A 18 -38.44 -17.20 12.20
CA GLN A 18 -36.99 -17.43 12.16
C GLN A 18 -36.27 -16.10 11.94
N SER A 19 -35.58 -15.65 12.99
CA SER A 19 -34.75 -14.44 12.98
C SER A 19 -33.40 -14.75 12.34
N ILE A 20 -33.14 -14.18 11.16
CA ILE A 20 -31.87 -14.37 10.45
C ILE A 20 -30.82 -13.39 11.01
N GLU A 21 -29.94 -13.89 11.88
CA GLU A 21 -28.76 -13.16 12.37
C GLU A 21 -27.71 -12.98 11.26
N ILE A 22 -27.60 -11.74 10.76
CA ILE A 22 -26.57 -11.30 9.80
C ILE A 22 -25.33 -10.74 10.53
N ASP A 23 -25.47 -10.34 11.80
CA ASP A 23 -24.49 -9.54 12.59
C ASP A 23 -23.11 -10.18 12.83
N LYS A 24 -22.89 -11.46 12.49
CA LYS A 24 -21.60 -12.16 12.67
C LYS A 24 -20.70 -12.21 11.43
N TRP A 25 -21.22 -11.89 10.24
CA TRP A 25 -20.51 -12.15 8.97
C TRP A 25 -19.77 -10.92 8.41
N SER A 26 -20.00 -9.75 9.01
CA SER A 26 -19.28 -8.50 8.72
C SER A 26 -18.06 -8.25 9.61
N THR A 27 -17.70 -9.20 10.48
CA THR A 27 -16.57 -9.09 11.42
C THR A 27 -15.39 -10.03 11.12
N GLU A 28 -15.54 -10.98 10.19
CA GLU A 28 -14.46 -11.91 9.79
C GLU A 28 -13.73 -11.49 8.50
N SER A 29 -14.11 -10.34 7.90
CA SER A 29 -13.54 -9.84 6.64
C SER A 29 -12.36 -8.87 6.78
N ASP A 30 -12.05 -8.38 7.98
CA ASP A 30 -11.12 -7.26 8.21
C ASP A 30 -9.69 -7.67 8.66
N GLN A 31 -9.33 -8.95 8.61
CA GLN A 31 -7.95 -9.40 8.89
C GLN A 31 -7.23 -9.88 7.63
N GLY A 32 -6.75 -8.94 6.80
CA GLY A 32 -5.92 -9.34 5.65
C GLY A 32 -5.65 -8.36 4.52
N SER A 33 -5.47 -7.05 4.73
CA SER A 33 -4.73 -6.24 3.74
C SER A 33 -4.01 -5.03 4.34
N ALA A 34 -2.67 -5.12 4.42
CA ALA A 34 -1.80 -3.99 4.68
C ALA A 34 -1.22 -3.47 3.36
N TRP A 35 -2.01 -2.68 2.63
CA TRP A 35 -1.50 -1.84 1.53
C TRP A 35 -1.87 -0.38 1.81
N SER A 36 -0.84 0.46 1.90
CA SER A 36 -0.90 1.79 2.49
C SER A 36 -1.49 2.83 1.54
N GLY A 37 -2.70 3.31 1.84
CA GLY A 37 -3.41 4.29 0.99
C GLY A 37 -4.29 5.32 1.71
N ALA A 38 -4.69 5.09 2.97
CA ALA A 38 -5.35 6.09 3.81
C ALA A 38 -5.20 5.72 5.30
N ARG A 39 -4.61 6.60 6.12
CA ARG A 39 -4.78 6.53 7.58
C ARG A 39 -6.11 7.20 7.93
N SER A 40 -7.02 6.44 8.51
CA SER A 40 -8.03 6.96 9.43
C SER A 40 -7.90 6.22 10.74
N GLU A 41 -7.91 6.95 11.83
CA GLU A 41 -8.02 6.40 13.17
C GLU A 41 -9.40 5.77 13.33
N THR A 42 -9.52 4.66 14.06
CA THR A 42 -10.45 4.54 15.20
C THR A 42 -10.32 3.20 15.93
N VAL A 43 -10.58 3.26 17.23
CA VAL A 43 -10.80 2.11 18.11
C VAL A 43 -12.18 1.52 17.84
N GLY A 44 -12.25 0.21 17.52
CA GLY A 44 -13.42 -0.66 17.75
C GLY A 44 -14.82 -0.11 17.42
N SER A 45 -15.02 0.47 16.24
CA SER A 45 -16.36 0.86 15.77
C SER A 45 -17.13 -0.36 15.21
N PRO A 46 -18.45 -0.49 15.47
CA PRO A 46 -19.27 -1.52 14.83
C PRO A 46 -19.38 -1.29 13.32
N SER A 47 -19.49 -2.38 12.54
CA SER A 47 -19.55 -2.28 11.08
C SER A 47 -20.81 -1.52 10.61
N PRO A 48 -20.71 -0.59 9.63
CA PRO A 48 -21.86 0.24 9.20
C PRO A 48 -23.08 -0.55 8.69
N LYS A 49 -22.87 -1.78 8.18
CA LYS A 49 -23.97 -2.66 7.73
C LYS A 49 -24.77 -3.25 8.92
N GLY A 50 -24.12 -3.51 10.06
CA GLY A 50 -24.80 -4.02 11.26
C GLY A 50 -25.75 -2.99 11.87
N ASP A 51 -25.33 -1.73 11.96
CA ASP A 51 -26.18 -0.66 12.47
C ASP A 51 -27.37 -0.35 11.55
N LEU A 52 -27.16 -0.38 10.22
CA LEU A 52 -28.26 -0.32 9.25
C LEU A 52 -29.24 -1.49 9.38
N TYR A 53 -28.77 -2.70 9.65
CA TYR A 53 -29.63 -3.87 9.88
C TYR A 53 -30.47 -3.71 11.15
N ARG A 54 -29.85 -3.30 12.27
CA ARG A 54 -30.56 -3.00 13.53
C ARG A 54 -31.61 -1.90 13.36
N LEU A 55 -31.29 -0.88 12.58
CA LEU A 55 -32.20 0.21 12.22
C LEU A 55 -33.38 -0.29 11.35
N ALA A 56 -33.16 -1.26 10.45
CA ALA A 56 -34.23 -1.95 9.71
C ALA A 56 -35.14 -2.83 10.58
N LEU A 57 -34.68 -3.26 11.76
CA LEU A 57 -35.50 -3.96 12.75
C LEU A 57 -36.33 -3.00 13.62
N ALA A 58 -35.86 -1.78 13.85
CA ALA A 58 -36.45 -0.83 14.80
C ALA A 58 -37.87 -0.33 14.42
N SER A 59 -38.17 -0.12 13.13
CA SER A 59 -39.52 0.27 12.68
C SER A 59 -39.79 -0.09 11.21
N ARG A 60 -41.06 -0.10 10.78
CA ARG A 60 -41.41 -0.31 9.36
C ARG A 60 -40.88 0.81 8.46
N GLN A 61 -41.00 2.07 8.88
CA GLN A 61 -40.50 3.21 8.11
C GLN A 61 -38.97 3.16 7.96
N TRP A 62 -38.26 2.82 9.03
CA TRP A 62 -36.81 2.67 9.00
C TRP A 62 -36.37 1.45 8.18
N ARG A 63 -37.16 0.36 8.16
CA ARG A 63 -36.93 -0.80 7.29
C ARG A 63 -36.93 -0.43 5.81
N ASP A 64 -37.94 0.32 5.36
CA ASP A 64 -38.05 0.66 3.94
C ASP A 64 -36.90 1.56 3.46
N ILE A 65 -36.34 2.39 4.34
CA ILE A 65 -35.14 3.21 4.05
C ILE A 65 -33.87 2.36 4.14
N ALA A 66 -33.69 1.59 5.21
CA ALA A 66 -32.47 0.84 5.47
C ALA A 66 -32.28 -0.35 4.53
N GLU A 67 -33.36 -1.05 4.12
CA GLU A 67 -33.24 -2.11 3.11
C GLU A 67 -32.70 -1.56 1.78
N ILE A 68 -33.08 -0.36 1.35
CA ILE A 68 -32.50 0.23 0.13
C ILE A 68 -30.98 0.32 0.25
N VAL A 69 -30.46 0.88 1.35
CA VAL A 69 -29.01 1.07 1.55
C VAL A 69 -28.27 -0.26 1.76
N LEU A 70 -28.85 -1.19 2.53
CA LEU A 70 -28.28 -2.52 2.81
C LEU A 70 -28.09 -3.35 1.53
N TRP A 71 -29.08 -3.31 0.63
CA TRP A 71 -29.07 -4.11 -0.60
C TRP A 71 -28.43 -3.39 -1.80
N GLN A 72 -28.20 -2.07 -1.70
CA GLN A 72 -27.61 -1.28 -2.79
C GLN A 72 -26.24 -1.81 -3.25
N ARG A 73 -25.38 -2.20 -2.29
CA ARG A 73 -24.02 -2.73 -2.51
C ARG A 73 -23.87 -4.13 -1.88
N MET A 74 -23.95 -5.14 -2.73
CA MET A 74 -23.88 -6.55 -2.35
C MET A 74 -22.50 -7.15 -2.64
N GLU A 75 -22.04 -8.04 -1.75
CA GLU A 75 -20.80 -8.79 -1.88
C GLU A 75 -21.13 -10.29 -1.96
N GLY A 76 -20.71 -10.93 -3.06
CA GLY A 76 -21.07 -12.32 -3.38
C GLY A 76 -22.57 -12.53 -3.59
N LEU A 77 -22.97 -13.80 -3.61
CA LEU A 77 -24.37 -14.22 -3.77
C LEU A 77 -25.10 -14.54 -2.46
N LEU A 78 -24.37 -14.67 -1.33
CA LEU A 78 -25.00 -15.11 -0.07
C LEU A 78 -26.20 -14.30 0.31
N PRO A 79 -26.16 -12.95 0.35
CA PRO A 79 -27.24 -12.21 0.99
C PRO A 79 -28.59 -12.56 0.34
N ILE A 80 -28.61 -12.67 -0.99
CA ILE A 80 -29.83 -12.95 -1.74
C ILE A 80 -30.28 -14.41 -1.67
N LEU A 81 -29.34 -15.37 -1.67
CA LEU A 81 -29.66 -16.78 -1.49
C LEU A 81 -30.07 -17.10 -0.03
N ALA A 82 -29.55 -16.33 0.94
CA ALA A 82 -29.94 -16.41 2.35
C ALA A 82 -31.40 -16.01 2.60
N CYS A 83 -32.07 -15.40 1.60
CA CYS A 83 -33.50 -15.12 1.66
C CYS A 83 -34.37 -16.32 1.23
N VAL A 84 -33.77 -17.43 0.80
CA VAL A 84 -34.47 -18.67 0.42
C VAL A 84 -34.45 -19.64 1.61
N PRO A 85 -35.60 -19.99 2.21
CA PRO A 85 -35.71 -21.04 3.21
C PRO A 85 -35.24 -22.39 2.66
N ASP A 86 -34.58 -23.14 3.55
CA ASP A 86 -34.15 -24.53 3.33
C ASP A 86 -33.25 -24.72 2.09
N LEU A 87 -32.69 -23.64 1.54
CA LEU A 87 -31.72 -23.70 0.44
C LEU A 87 -30.30 -23.98 0.95
N TYR A 88 -30.02 -23.58 2.18
CA TYR A 88 -28.73 -23.76 2.83
C TYR A 88 -28.88 -23.99 4.32
N ASN A 89 -28.08 -24.89 4.85
CA ASN A 89 -27.67 -24.90 6.24
C ASN A 89 -26.48 -23.94 6.39
N LYS A 90 -26.53 -23.09 7.42
CA LYS A 90 -25.46 -22.12 7.72
C LYS A 90 -24.11 -22.82 7.94
N MET A 91 -24.11 -24.05 8.45
CA MET A 91 -22.92 -24.87 8.68
C MET A 91 -22.34 -25.47 7.38
N GLU A 92 -23.20 -25.95 6.48
CA GLU A 92 -22.81 -26.52 5.18
C GLU A 92 -22.22 -25.45 4.25
N LEU A 93 -22.88 -24.29 4.10
CA LEU A 93 -22.33 -23.21 3.26
C LEU A 93 -20.98 -22.67 3.74
N THR A 94 -20.67 -22.77 5.05
CA THR A 94 -19.35 -22.42 5.59
C THR A 94 -18.29 -23.51 5.40
N THR A 95 -18.68 -24.79 5.37
CA THR A 95 -17.75 -25.93 5.35
C THR A 95 -17.61 -26.58 3.98
N THR A 96 -18.71 -27.01 3.36
CA THR A 96 -18.68 -27.66 2.03
C THR A 96 -18.85 -26.67 0.88
N ARG A 97 -19.37 -25.46 1.15
CA ARG A 97 -19.75 -24.45 0.13
C ARG A 97 -20.88 -24.91 -0.82
N GLU A 98 -21.61 -25.96 -0.44
CA GLU A 98 -22.72 -26.52 -1.21
C GLU A 98 -24.07 -25.93 -0.76
N LEU A 99 -25.10 -26.15 -1.58
CA LEU A 99 -26.49 -25.86 -1.23
C LEU A 99 -27.14 -27.15 -0.73
N SER A 100 -27.90 -27.09 0.35
CA SER A 100 -28.60 -28.24 0.95
C SER A 100 -29.67 -28.84 0.02
N ARG A 101 -30.06 -28.11 -1.03
CA ARG A 101 -30.90 -28.58 -2.14
C ARG A 101 -30.65 -27.77 -3.40
N ALA A 102 -31.13 -28.27 -4.55
CA ALA A 102 -31.14 -27.52 -5.80
C ALA A 102 -32.03 -26.26 -5.73
N ILE A 103 -31.61 -25.21 -6.43
CA ILE A 103 -32.39 -23.99 -6.66
C ILE A 103 -33.55 -24.30 -7.60
N THR A 104 -34.77 -23.90 -7.24
CA THR A 104 -35.97 -24.09 -8.08
C THR A 104 -36.46 -22.75 -8.66
N PRO A 105 -37.19 -22.75 -9.80
CA PRO A 105 -37.79 -21.52 -10.33
C PRO A 105 -38.72 -20.79 -9.35
N GLN A 106 -39.33 -21.52 -8.40
CA GLN A 106 -40.19 -20.94 -7.37
C GLN A 106 -39.41 -20.12 -6.33
N ASP A 107 -38.13 -20.42 -6.10
CA ASP A 107 -37.31 -19.67 -5.15
C ASP A 107 -37.06 -18.23 -5.64
N TRP A 108 -36.92 -18.03 -6.94
CA TRP A 108 -36.77 -16.70 -7.56
C TRP A 108 -38.06 -15.88 -7.56
N ALA A 109 -39.23 -16.52 -7.50
CA ALA A 109 -40.54 -15.89 -7.57
C ALA A 109 -41.02 -15.28 -6.22
N ARG A 110 -40.25 -15.44 -5.14
CA ARG A 110 -40.58 -14.93 -3.80
C ARG A 110 -40.45 -13.40 -3.76
N ASP A 111 -41.50 -12.70 -3.32
CA ASP A 111 -41.55 -11.22 -3.23
C ASP A 111 -40.31 -10.59 -2.56
N SER A 112 -39.81 -11.22 -1.48
CA SER A 112 -38.61 -10.77 -0.77
C SER A 112 -37.37 -10.75 -1.66
N ILE A 113 -37.21 -11.76 -2.53
CA ILE A 113 -36.07 -11.91 -3.44
C ILE A 113 -36.24 -11.02 -4.66
N VAL A 114 -37.44 -10.96 -5.25
CA VAL A 114 -37.75 -10.03 -6.35
C VAL A 114 -37.47 -8.58 -5.94
N ARG A 115 -37.97 -8.15 -4.76
CA ARG A 115 -37.72 -6.80 -4.23
C ARG A 115 -36.22 -6.55 -4.01
N ARG A 116 -35.49 -7.49 -3.40
CA ARG A 116 -34.06 -7.32 -3.08
C ARG A 116 -33.15 -7.35 -4.31
N ARG A 117 -33.43 -8.21 -5.29
CA ARG A 117 -32.73 -8.25 -6.60
C ARG A 117 -32.83 -6.90 -7.31
N ALA A 118 -33.98 -6.25 -7.24
CA ALA A 118 -34.20 -4.93 -7.81
C ALA A 118 -33.51 -3.77 -7.05
N LEU A 119 -33.07 -3.97 -5.80
CA LEU A 119 -32.31 -2.97 -5.04
C LEU A 119 -30.79 -3.02 -5.29
N VAL A 120 -30.26 -4.13 -5.79
CA VAL A 120 -28.81 -4.26 -6.06
C VAL A 120 -28.41 -3.37 -7.24
N THR A 121 -27.55 -2.39 -6.97
CA THR A 121 -26.97 -1.49 -8.00
C THR A 121 -25.45 -1.62 -8.13
N HIS A 122 -24.79 -2.15 -7.11
CA HIS A 122 -23.36 -2.51 -7.10
C HIS A 122 -23.21 -3.95 -6.60
N LEU A 123 -22.64 -4.81 -7.44
CA LEU A 123 -22.25 -6.17 -7.10
C LEU A 123 -20.73 -6.29 -7.07
N ILE A 124 -20.19 -6.78 -5.97
CA ILE A 124 -18.79 -7.18 -5.83
C ILE A 124 -18.74 -8.71 -5.79
N MET A 125 -18.18 -9.33 -6.81
CA MET A 125 -17.98 -10.77 -6.91
C MET A 125 -16.53 -11.12 -6.60
N PRO A 126 -16.25 -11.79 -5.48
CA PRO A 126 -14.93 -12.37 -5.27
C PRO A 126 -14.73 -13.58 -6.19
N CYS A 127 -13.56 -13.73 -6.82
CA CYS A 127 -13.21 -14.92 -7.59
C CYS A 127 -13.18 -16.17 -6.67
N GLU A 128 -13.34 -17.35 -7.29
CA GLU A 128 -13.49 -18.70 -6.71
C GLU A 128 -14.64 -18.87 -5.69
N HIS A 129 -15.23 -17.76 -5.23
CA HIS A 129 -16.15 -17.75 -4.12
C HIS A 129 -17.47 -18.39 -4.50
N TRP A 130 -17.57 -19.66 -4.12
CA TRP A 130 -18.71 -20.53 -4.35
C TRP A 130 -18.99 -20.75 -5.84
N TRP A 131 -17.94 -21.15 -6.55
CA TRP A 131 -18.01 -21.61 -7.93
C TRP A 131 -19.22 -22.51 -8.20
N ASP A 132 -19.47 -23.50 -7.35
CA ASP A 132 -20.54 -24.48 -7.52
C ASP A 132 -21.94 -23.88 -7.25
N VAL A 133 -22.04 -22.91 -6.33
CA VAL A 133 -23.27 -22.11 -6.14
C VAL A 133 -23.52 -21.19 -7.34
N GLN A 134 -22.48 -20.59 -7.92
CA GLN A 134 -22.60 -19.81 -9.16
C GLN A 134 -23.03 -20.71 -10.33
N ALA A 135 -22.54 -21.95 -10.40
CA ALA A 135 -22.96 -22.96 -11.37
C ALA A 135 -24.43 -23.40 -11.14
N ALA A 136 -24.87 -23.60 -9.90
CA ALA A 136 -26.26 -23.92 -9.56
C ALA A 136 -27.22 -22.77 -9.93
N VAL A 137 -26.83 -21.51 -9.68
CA VAL A 137 -27.58 -20.32 -10.14
C VAL A 137 -27.61 -20.24 -11.67
N ALA A 138 -26.51 -20.59 -12.35
CA ALA A 138 -26.45 -20.66 -13.82
C ALA A 138 -27.35 -21.76 -14.41
N ALA A 139 -27.48 -22.90 -13.73
CA ALA A 139 -28.32 -24.03 -14.15
C ALA A 139 -29.82 -23.80 -13.90
N SER A 140 -30.17 -23.00 -12.88
CA SER A 140 -31.56 -22.67 -12.52
C SER A 140 -31.73 -21.15 -12.41
N PRO A 141 -31.71 -20.41 -13.53
CA PRO A 141 -31.79 -18.96 -13.54
C PRO A 141 -33.19 -18.44 -13.18
N PRO A 142 -33.30 -17.19 -12.69
CA PRO A 142 -34.58 -16.50 -12.61
C PRO A 142 -35.21 -16.29 -14.00
N PRO A 143 -36.54 -16.10 -14.08
CA PRO A 143 -37.25 -15.87 -15.35
C PRO A 143 -36.97 -14.48 -15.97
N ASP A 144 -36.35 -13.58 -15.22
CA ASP A 144 -36.00 -12.21 -15.55
C ASP A 144 -34.50 -11.94 -15.28
N ALA A 145 -34.02 -10.72 -15.54
CA ALA A 145 -32.62 -10.34 -15.30
C ALA A 145 -32.21 -10.54 -13.83
N LEU A 146 -31.13 -11.27 -13.54
CA LEU A 146 -30.75 -11.63 -12.16
C LEU A 146 -30.65 -10.41 -11.23
N PHE A 147 -30.10 -9.30 -11.73
CA PHE A 147 -30.06 -7.99 -11.05
C PHE A 147 -30.51 -6.89 -12.03
N PRO A 148 -31.81 -6.56 -12.12
CA PRO A 148 -32.33 -5.71 -13.21
C PRO A 148 -31.82 -4.26 -13.15
N ASN A 149 -31.44 -3.77 -11.96
CA ASN A 149 -30.94 -2.42 -11.73
C ASN A 149 -29.41 -2.33 -11.53
N LEU A 150 -28.66 -3.38 -11.88
CA LEU A 150 -27.22 -3.43 -11.69
C LEU A 150 -26.49 -2.40 -12.56
N ARG A 151 -25.69 -1.52 -11.93
CA ARG A 151 -24.92 -0.46 -12.62
C ARG A 151 -23.42 -0.63 -12.48
N HIS A 152 -22.96 -1.21 -11.38
CA HIS A 152 -21.54 -1.40 -11.08
C HIS A 152 -21.27 -2.88 -10.84
N LEU A 153 -20.38 -3.47 -11.62
CA LEU A 153 -19.86 -4.82 -11.40
C LEU A 153 -18.38 -4.71 -11.02
N THR A 154 -17.98 -5.35 -9.92
CA THR A 154 -16.58 -5.46 -9.50
C THR A 154 -16.24 -6.94 -9.36
N ILE A 155 -15.13 -7.37 -9.97
CA ILE A 155 -14.57 -8.71 -9.84
C ILE A 155 -13.17 -8.57 -9.25
N ILE A 156 -12.86 -9.36 -8.21
CA ILE A 156 -11.61 -9.29 -7.45
C ILE A 156 -11.27 -10.67 -6.86
N PRO A 157 -10.04 -11.19 -6.93
CA PRO A 157 -9.70 -12.43 -6.25
C PRO A 157 -9.59 -12.24 -4.74
N LYS A 158 -9.94 -13.27 -3.96
CA LYS A 158 -9.71 -13.25 -2.50
C LYS A 158 -8.26 -13.58 -2.11
N SER A 159 -7.50 -14.15 -3.04
CA SER A 159 -6.16 -14.69 -2.83
C SER A 159 -5.37 -14.57 -4.14
N PRO A 160 -4.06 -14.28 -4.11
CA PRO A 160 -3.22 -14.35 -5.31
C PRO A 160 -3.14 -15.77 -5.90
N TYR A 161 -3.51 -16.80 -5.14
CA TYR A 161 -3.52 -18.20 -5.54
C TYR A 161 -4.87 -18.70 -6.11
N ASP A 162 -5.86 -17.81 -6.27
CA ASP A 162 -7.16 -18.13 -6.86
C ASP A 162 -7.01 -18.38 -8.36
N ASP A 163 -7.18 -19.62 -8.83
CA ASP A 163 -7.01 -19.98 -10.25
C ASP A 163 -8.33 -20.07 -11.03
N ARG A 164 -9.50 -20.04 -10.35
CA ARG A 164 -10.80 -20.41 -10.98
C ARG A 164 -11.62 -19.22 -11.45
N GLY A 165 -11.53 -18.04 -10.84
CA GLY A 165 -12.27 -16.86 -11.33
C GLY A 165 -13.77 -16.86 -11.03
N VAL A 166 -14.57 -16.33 -11.96
CA VAL A 166 -16.04 -16.26 -11.88
C VAL A 166 -16.67 -17.23 -12.90
N HIS A 167 -17.67 -18.00 -12.49
CA HIS A 167 -18.26 -19.05 -13.33
C HIS A 167 -18.86 -18.44 -14.62
N PRO A 168 -18.45 -18.89 -15.83
CA PRO A 168 -18.87 -18.26 -17.08
C PRO A 168 -20.39 -18.20 -17.27
N GLY A 169 -21.11 -19.28 -16.95
CA GLY A 169 -22.57 -19.32 -17.03
C GLY A 169 -23.25 -18.33 -16.07
N PHE A 170 -22.61 -18.00 -14.94
CA PHE A 170 -23.12 -16.99 -14.01
C PHE A 170 -22.82 -15.56 -14.51
N LEU A 171 -21.62 -15.33 -15.06
CA LEU A 171 -21.26 -14.07 -15.69
C LEU A 171 -22.16 -13.75 -16.90
N ASP A 172 -22.58 -14.78 -17.65
CA ASP A 172 -23.59 -14.70 -18.70
C ASP A 172 -24.97 -14.24 -18.18
N LEU A 173 -25.39 -14.68 -16.98
CA LEU A 173 -26.63 -14.20 -16.34
C LEU A 173 -26.52 -12.75 -15.85
N VAL A 174 -25.43 -12.40 -15.17
CA VAL A 174 -25.19 -11.03 -14.67
C VAL A 174 -25.09 -10.02 -15.81
N THR A 175 -24.62 -10.45 -16.99
CA THR A 175 -24.55 -9.64 -18.21
C THR A 175 -25.80 -9.76 -19.12
N ASN A 176 -26.90 -10.34 -18.62
CA ASN A 176 -28.20 -10.47 -19.27
C ASN A 176 -28.19 -11.20 -20.63
N ARG A 177 -27.31 -12.19 -20.84
CA ARG A 177 -27.26 -12.97 -22.10
C ARG A 177 -28.44 -13.92 -22.29
N ALA A 178 -29.04 -14.40 -21.21
CA ALA A 178 -30.09 -15.43 -21.22
C ALA A 178 -31.53 -14.89 -21.44
N ALA A 179 -31.72 -13.56 -21.44
CA ALA A 179 -33.02 -12.95 -21.68
C ALA A 179 -33.39 -12.96 -23.17
N PRO A 180 -34.68 -13.12 -23.54
CA PRO A 180 -35.11 -13.05 -24.94
C PRO A 180 -34.80 -11.67 -25.55
N PRO A 181 -34.52 -11.59 -26.87
CA PRO A 181 -33.96 -10.40 -27.54
C PRO A 181 -34.88 -9.17 -27.59
N THR A 182 -36.06 -9.23 -26.98
CA THR A 182 -37.03 -8.15 -26.88
C THR A 182 -36.84 -7.25 -25.65
N ILE A 183 -36.00 -7.62 -24.66
CA ILE A 183 -35.87 -6.87 -23.39
C ILE A 183 -34.41 -6.59 -23.03
N THR A 184 -34.04 -5.31 -23.14
CA THR A 184 -32.90 -4.59 -22.52
C THR A 184 -31.46 -5.12 -22.73
N THR A 185 -30.66 -4.30 -23.40
CA THR A 185 -29.20 -4.25 -23.23
C THR A 185 -28.80 -4.13 -21.75
N SER A 186 -27.65 -4.68 -21.36
CA SER A 186 -27.10 -4.56 -20.01
C SER A 186 -27.12 -3.12 -19.48
N THR A 187 -27.57 -2.96 -18.24
CA THR A 187 -27.64 -1.70 -17.47
C THR A 187 -26.33 -1.31 -16.79
N ILE A 188 -25.30 -2.16 -16.90
CA ILE A 188 -24.00 -1.96 -16.25
C ILE A 188 -23.28 -0.78 -16.93
N SER A 189 -23.08 0.29 -16.16
CA SER A 189 -22.36 1.51 -16.56
C SER A 189 -20.91 1.53 -16.08
N ALA A 190 -20.54 0.70 -15.10
CA ALA A 190 -19.18 0.59 -14.58
C ALA A 190 -18.75 -0.87 -14.40
N LEU A 191 -17.56 -1.21 -14.92
CA LEU A 191 -16.93 -2.53 -14.77
C LEU A 191 -15.53 -2.35 -14.17
N HIS A 192 -15.30 -2.96 -13.01
CA HIS A 192 -14.00 -3.01 -12.35
C HIS A 192 -13.52 -4.47 -12.29
N LEU A 193 -12.39 -4.77 -12.94
CA LEU A 193 -11.67 -6.02 -12.80
C LEU A 193 -10.38 -5.71 -12.03
N LEU A 194 -10.25 -6.18 -10.80
CA LEU A 194 -9.17 -5.79 -9.89
C LEU A 194 -8.26 -6.99 -9.62
N SER A 195 -6.96 -6.81 -9.84
CA SER A 195 -5.93 -7.85 -9.70
C SER A 195 -6.27 -9.18 -10.39
N VAL A 196 -6.92 -9.11 -11.57
CA VAL A 196 -7.38 -10.31 -12.29
C VAL A 196 -6.28 -10.91 -13.19
N ARG A 197 -6.31 -12.23 -13.40
CA ARG A 197 -5.49 -12.96 -14.38
C ARG A 197 -6.34 -13.40 -15.59
N ALA A 198 -5.72 -13.84 -16.70
CA ALA A 198 -6.45 -14.37 -17.85
C ALA A 198 -7.35 -15.56 -17.50
N SER A 199 -6.92 -16.40 -16.55
CA SER A 199 -7.72 -17.52 -16.02
C SER A 199 -9.04 -17.08 -15.37
N HIS A 200 -9.09 -15.90 -14.75
CA HIS A 200 -10.29 -15.43 -14.05
C HIS A 200 -11.41 -15.00 -15.00
N ILE A 201 -11.03 -14.49 -16.17
CA ILE A 201 -11.93 -13.94 -17.18
C ILE A 201 -11.45 -14.46 -18.55
N PRO A 202 -11.83 -15.69 -18.95
CA PRO A 202 -11.33 -16.32 -20.17
C PRO A 202 -11.74 -15.62 -21.48
N ASP A 203 -12.87 -14.89 -21.46
CA ASP A 203 -13.36 -14.10 -22.60
C ASP A 203 -13.61 -12.63 -22.21
N PRO A 204 -12.55 -11.81 -22.08
CA PRO A 204 -12.71 -10.38 -21.78
C PRO A 204 -13.36 -9.63 -22.95
N ARG A 205 -13.22 -10.12 -24.19
CA ARG A 205 -13.85 -9.51 -25.37
C ARG A 205 -15.36 -9.65 -25.33
N GLY A 206 -15.87 -10.85 -25.06
CA GLY A 206 -17.30 -11.11 -24.90
C GLY A 206 -17.87 -10.40 -23.68
N LEU A 207 -17.18 -10.43 -22.53
CA LEU A 207 -17.58 -9.68 -21.34
C LEU A 207 -17.79 -8.19 -21.65
N LEU A 208 -16.84 -7.57 -22.36
CA LEU A 208 -16.95 -6.17 -22.76
C LEU A 208 -18.05 -5.97 -23.83
N ALA A 209 -18.06 -6.74 -24.92
CA ALA A 209 -19.05 -6.60 -26.00
C ALA A 209 -20.52 -6.64 -25.53
N ARG A 210 -20.83 -7.37 -24.45
CA ARG A 210 -22.18 -7.47 -23.86
C ARG A 210 -22.61 -6.25 -23.03
N ASN A 211 -21.68 -5.38 -22.66
CA ASN A 211 -21.92 -4.22 -21.82
C ASN A 211 -21.65 -2.91 -22.59
N PRO A 212 -22.39 -2.60 -23.67
CA PRO A 212 -22.14 -1.42 -24.51
C PRO A 212 -22.40 -0.07 -23.79
N ALA A 213 -23.10 -0.10 -22.66
CA ALA A 213 -23.42 1.07 -21.84
C ALA A 213 -22.30 1.51 -20.87
N LEU A 214 -21.14 0.83 -20.85
CA LEU A 214 -20.04 1.18 -19.96
C LEU A 214 -19.51 2.61 -20.21
N THR A 215 -19.49 3.40 -19.14
CA THR A 215 -18.92 4.75 -19.07
C THR A 215 -17.65 4.78 -18.22
N ASN A 216 -17.50 3.85 -17.27
CA ASN A 216 -16.30 3.68 -16.45
C ASN A 216 -15.76 2.25 -16.56
N ILE A 217 -14.48 2.10 -16.90
CA ILE A 217 -13.79 0.81 -16.96
C ILE A 217 -12.50 0.91 -16.18
N ARG A 218 -12.33 0.03 -15.19
CA ARG A 218 -11.08 -0.17 -14.46
C ARG A 218 -10.65 -1.61 -14.63
N ILE A 219 -9.47 -1.83 -15.18
CA ILE A 219 -8.86 -3.16 -15.31
C ILE A 219 -7.47 -3.06 -14.73
N ASP A 220 -7.28 -3.73 -13.60
CA ASP A 220 -5.98 -4.00 -13.02
C ASP A 220 -5.67 -5.47 -13.21
N HIS A 221 -4.75 -5.73 -14.13
CA HIS A 221 -4.29 -7.04 -14.54
C HIS A 221 -2.81 -7.13 -14.17
N ALA A 222 -2.60 -7.44 -12.90
CA ALA A 222 -1.30 -7.59 -12.26
C ALA A 222 -1.00 -9.09 -12.05
N PRO A 223 -0.36 -9.77 -13.00
CA PRO A 223 0.42 -10.94 -12.65
C PRO A 223 1.60 -10.45 -11.79
N ASP A 224 1.55 -10.73 -10.48
CA ASP A 224 2.64 -10.46 -9.54
C ASP A 224 3.97 -11.06 -10.06
N ASP A 225 5.11 -10.64 -9.48
CA ASP A 225 6.52 -10.85 -9.88
C ASP A 225 7.04 -12.32 -10.01
N MET A 226 6.18 -13.26 -10.39
CA MET A 226 6.52 -14.58 -10.90
C MET A 226 7.19 -14.42 -12.29
N ALA A 227 8.31 -15.13 -12.49
CA ALA A 227 9.19 -14.90 -13.65
C ALA A 227 8.54 -15.17 -15.03
N ASP A 228 7.49 -15.98 -15.04
CA ASP A 228 6.79 -16.43 -16.25
C ASP A 228 5.40 -15.78 -16.32
N ALA A 229 5.28 -14.72 -17.13
CA ALA A 229 3.97 -14.25 -17.56
C ALA A 229 3.51 -15.15 -18.72
N ASP A 230 2.50 -15.99 -18.46
CA ASP A 230 2.00 -16.94 -19.43
C ASP A 230 1.52 -16.27 -20.73
N ALA A 231 1.61 -16.99 -21.84
CA ALA A 231 1.20 -16.47 -23.16
C ALA A 231 -0.27 -16.00 -23.20
N ASP A 232 -1.11 -16.54 -22.32
CA ASP A 232 -2.53 -16.21 -22.19
C ASP A 232 -2.76 -14.79 -21.62
N ASP A 233 -1.90 -14.29 -20.72
CA ASP A 233 -2.01 -12.94 -20.15
C ASP A 233 -1.68 -11.85 -21.20
N ALA A 234 -0.71 -12.11 -22.08
CA ALA A 234 -0.47 -11.27 -23.25
C ALA A 234 -1.67 -11.26 -24.21
N GLY A 235 -2.34 -12.42 -24.35
CA GLY A 235 -3.61 -12.55 -25.05
C GLY A 235 -4.73 -11.70 -24.43
N PHE A 236 -4.85 -11.72 -23.11
CA PHE A 236 -5.84 -10.95 -22.35
C PHE A 236 -5.69 -9.43 -22.58
N ALA A 237 -4.49 -8.88 -22.45
CA ALA A 237 -4.23 -7.45 -22.67
C ALA A 237 -4.61 -6.99 -24.10
N ALA A 238 -4.22 -7.78 -25.12
CA ALA A 238 -4.61 -7.54 -26.51
C ALA A 238 -6.12 -7.73 -26.76
N ALA A 239 -6.78 -8.59 -25.98
CA ALA A 239 -8.20 -8.82 -26.07
C ALA A 239 -9.02 -7.63 -25.54
N VAL A 240 -8.67 -7.13 -24.34
CA VAL A 240 -9.23 -5.92 -23.72
C VAL A 240 -9.08 -4.71 -24.65
N LEU A 241 -7.87 -4.41 -25.12
CA LEU A 241 -7.60 -3.21 -25.93
C LEU A 241 -8.28 -3.23 -27.31
N HIS A 242 -8.54 -4.42 -27.86
CA HIS A 242 -9.36 -4.55 -29.06
C HIS A 242 -10.82 -4.19 -28.77
N ALA A 243 -11.39 -4.70 -27.68
CA ALA A 243 -12.77 -4.42 -27.27
C ALA A 243 -13.00 -2.96 -26.87
N MET A 244 -11.99 -2.25 -26.33
CA MET A 244 -12.10 -0.81 -26.01
C MET A 244 -12.55 0.05 -27.21
N ARG A 245 -12.22 -0.36 -28.44
CA ARG A 245 -12.49 0.42 -29.68
C ARG A 245 -13.98 0.63 -29.97
N GLN A 246 -14.87 -0.17 -29.40
CA GLN A 246 -16.32 -0.02 -29.61
C GLN A 246 -16.93 1.11 -28.74
N TYR A 247 -16.24 1.56 -27.69
CA TYR A 247 -16.81 2.44 -26.66
C TYR A 247 -16.67 3.93 -26.96
N ARG A 248 -17.60 4.51 -27.71
CA ARG A 248 -17.61 5.95 -28.02
C ARG A 248 -18.03 6.85 -26.86
N HIS A 249 -18.62 6.27 -25.81
CA HIS A 249 -19.24 6.98 -24.68
C HIS A 249 -18.42 6.89 -23.37
N LEU A 250 -17.26 6.24 -23.42
CA LEU A 250 -16.41 6.02 -22.24
C LEU A 250 -15.92 7.36 -21.67
N THR A 251 -16.08 7.57 -20.37
CA THR A 251 -15.70 8.80 -19.67
C THR A 251 -14.51 8.59 -18.73
N CYS A 252 -14.36 7.39 -18.15
CA CYS A 252 -13.26 7.03 -17.28
C CYS A 252 -12.66 5.68 -17.70
N LEU A 253 -11.34 5.64 -17.82
CA LEU A 253 -10.57 4.45 -18.18
C LEU A 253 -9.31 4.35 -17.31
N GLU A 254 -9.21 3.28 -16.54
CA GLU A 254 -8.03 2.93 -15.74
C GLU A 254 -7.54 1.55 -16.18
N LEU A 255 -6.33 1.48 -16.76
CA LEU A 255 -5.73 0.24 -17.26
C LEU A 255 -4.33 0.04 -16.69
N SER A 256 -4.17 -1.04 -15.94
CA SER A 256 -2.91 -1.69 -15.58
C SER A 256 -2.96 -3.07 -16.24
N LEU A 257 -2.04 -3.34 -17.17
CA LEU A 257 -2.03 -4.54 -18.01
C LEU A 257 -0.64 -5.17 -18.03
N CYS A 258 -0.57 -6.49 -18.20
CA CYS A 258 0.69 -7.18 -18.45
C CYS A 258 1.36 -6.66 -19.73
N GLY A 259 2.56 -6.08 -19.57
CA GLY A 259 3.36 -5.48 -20.65
C GLY A 259 3.36 -3.95 -20.67
N ASP A 260 3.88 -3.37 -21.76
CA ASP A 260 4.00 -1.93 -21.94
C ASP A 260 3.12 -1.45 -23.12
N PHE A 261 2.48 -0.28 -22.98
CA PHE A 261 1.62 0.29 -24.02
C PHE A 261 2.41 0.80 -25.24
N ASN A 262 1.97 0.43 -26.44
CA ASN A 262 2.58 0.83 -27.71
C ASN A 262 1.80 1.93 -28.47
N SER A 263 2.44 2.51 -29.48
CA SER A 263 1.89 3.59 -30.32
C SER A 263 0.50 3.30 -30.90
N ALA A 264 0.24 2.07 -31.35
CA ALA A 264 -1.04 1.71 -31.97
C ALA A 264 -2.17 1.56 -30.94
N GLN A 265 -1.84 1.12 -29.71
CA GLN A 265 -2.77 1.02 -28.60
C GLN A 265 -3.15 2.42 -28.09
N ILE A 266 -2.17 3.28 -27.81
CA ILE A 266 -2.43 4.66 -27.35
C ILE A 266 -3.13 5.50 -28.44
N SER A 267 -2.77 5.32 -29.71
CA SER A 267 -3.50 5.92 -30.83
C SER A 267 -4.96 5.45 -30.86
N ALA A 268 -5.25 4.18 -30.64
CA ALA A 268 -6.64 3.71 -30.55
C ALA A 268 -7.40 4.34 -29.37
N LEU A 269 -6.74 4.56 -28.22
CA LEU A 269 -7.33 5.25 -27.07
C LEU A 269 -7.56 6.75 -27.31
N SER A 270 -6.71 7.43 -28.10
CA SER A 270 -6.84 8.87 -28.35
C SER A 270 -8.11 9.26 -29.11
N HIS A 271 -8.65 8.33 -29.90
CA HIS A 271 -9.93 8.47 -30.62
C HIS A 271 -11.16 8.34 -29.70
N LEU A 272 -11.00 8.00 -28.42
CA LEU A 272 -12.09 7.93 -27.44
C LEU A 272 -12.50 9.34 -26.98
N HIS A 273 -13.17 10.07 -27.88
CA HIS A 273 -13.52 11.48 -27.69
C HIS A 273 -14.44 11.81 -26.50
N GLY A 274 -15.04 10.81 -25.84
CA GLY A 274 -15.82 10.98 -24.60
C GLY A 274 -14.97 11.00 -23.34
N LEU A 275 -13.69 10.60 -23.43
CA LEU A 275 -12.85 10.31 -22.28
C LEU A 275 -12.45 11.59 -21.52
N ARG A 276 -12.73 11.58 -20.22
CA ARG A 276 -12.43 12.64 -19.26
C ARG A 276 -11.32 12.25 -18.29
N SER A 277 -11.25 10.98 -17.89
CA SER A 277 -10.19 10.45 -17.02
C SER A 277 -9.50 9.27 -17.68
N LEU A 278 -8.17 9.35 -17.78
CA LEU A 278 -7.29 8.30 -18.29
C LEU A 278 -6.20 8.01 -17.25
N SER A 279 -6.11 6.75 -16.82
CA SER A 279 -5.05 6.25 -15.96
C SER A 279 -4.42 5.02 -16.59
N LEU A 280 -3.12 5.06 -16.89
CA LEU A 280 -2.39 3.95 -17.51
C LEU A 280 -1.15 3.59 -16.71
N SER A 281 -0.93 2.29 -16.50
CA SER A 281 0.27 1.73 -15.86
C SER A 281 0.98 0.76 -16.80
N ASN A 282 2.26 1.03 -17.09
CA ASN A 282 3.16 0.06 -17.72
C ASN A 282 3.74 -0.90 -16.66
N SER A 283 4.46 -1.92 -17.11
CA SER A 283 5.17 -2.85 -16.22
C SER A 283 6.21 -2.13 -15.33
N HIS A 284 6.33 -2.55 -14.07
CA HIS A 284 7.34 -2.06 -13.12
C HIS A 284 8.70 -2.77 -13.24
N ARG A 285 8.86 -3.71 -14.17
CA ARG A 285 10.08 -4.53 -14.31
C ARG A 285 11.36 -3.68 -14.46
N PRO A 286 12.51 -4.08 -13.87
CA PRO A 286 13.75 -3.30 -13.96
C PRO A 286 14.25 -3.21 -15.41
N PRO A 287 14.88 -2.09 -15.83
CA PRO A 287 15.19 -1.81 -17.23
C PRO A 287 15.96 -2.91 -17.97
N GLU A 288 16.86 -3.60 -17.28
CA GLU A 288 17.72 -4.66 -17.84
C GLU A 288 16.94 -5.89 -18.30
N THR A 289 15.78 -6.15 -17.68
CA THR A 289 14.87 -7.24 -18.05
C THR A 289 13.87 -6.84 -19.13
N ARG A 290 13.87 -5.58 -19.58
CA ARG A 290 12.95 -5.10 -20.61
C ARG A 290 13.53 -5.31 -22.01
N PRO A 291 12.76 -5.89 -22.95
CA PRO A 291 13.17 -5.89 -24.36
C PRO A 291 13.24 -4.45 -24.90
N PRO A 292 14.20 -4.12 -25.79
CA PRO A 292 14.34 -2.78 -26.34
C PRO A 292 13.10 -2.40 -27.16
N ARG A 293 12.31 -1.45 -26.64
CA ARG A 293 11.04 -1.03 -27.26
C ARG A 293 11.22 0.19 -28.18
N PRO A 294 10.55 0.23 -29.34
CA PRO A 294 10.56 1.40 -30.20
C PRO A 294 9.84 2.58 -29.52
N LEU A 295 10.36 3.80 -29.71
CA LEU A 295 9.77 5.02 -29.16
C LEU A 295 8.33 5.22 -29.60
N MET A 296 7.46 5.70 -28.70
CA MET A 296 6.08 5.98 -29.04
C MET A 296 5.99 7.09 -30.09
N ARG A 297 5.29 6.81 -31.20
CA ARG A 297 5.05 7.73 -32.30
C ARG A 297 3.54 7.89 -32.50
N LEU A 298 3.00 8.97 -31.96
CA LEU A 298 1.63 9.39 -32.18
C LEU A 298 1.61 10.54 -33.19
N PRO A 299 0.55 10.70 -34.01
CA PRO A 299 0.42 11.87 -34.86
C PRO A 299 0.16 13.10 -33.96
N SER A 300 1.10 14.03 -33.94
CA SER A 300 0.94 15.32 -33.27
C SER A 300 -0.31 16.03 -33.78
N ASP A 301 -0.99 16.78 -32.91
CA ASP A 301 -2.16 17.59 -33.25
C ASP A 301 -3.36 16.81 -33.85
N SER A 302 -3.48 15.50 -33.59
CA SER A 302 -4.56 14.66 -34.12
C SER A 302 -5.93 14.86 -33.44
N ASN A 303 -6.09 15.89 -32.60
CA ASN A 303 -7.27 16.14 -31.76
C ASN A 303 -7.69 14.93 -30.89
N GLY A 304 -6.73 14.07 -30.57
CA GLY A 304 -6.91 12.99 -29.61
C GLY A 304 -7.23 13.53 -28.21
N PHE A 305 -7.90 12.76 -27.35
CA PHE A 305 -8.11 13.12 -25.93
C PHE A 305 -8.72 14.53 -25.65
N ARG A 306 -9.43 15.13 -26.62
CA ARG A 306 -9.94 16.53 -26.57
C ARG A 306 -10.73 16.97 -25.33
N ASN A 307 -11.27 16.01 -24.57
CA ASN A 307 -12.11 16.23 -23.38
C ASN A 307 -11.44 15.74 -22.09
N LEU A 308 -10.15 15.40 -22.14
CA LEU A 308 -9.43 14.82 -21.01
C LEU A 308 -9.17 15.87 -19.93
N GLN A 309 -9.74 15.62 -18.75
CA GLN A 309 -9.63 16.42 -17.53
C GLN A 309 -8.58 15.80 -16.57
N THR A 310 -8.39 14.48 -16.59
CA THR A 310 -7.44 13.79 -15.71
C THR A 310 -6.54 12.85 -16.50
N LEU A 311 -5.23 13.02 -16.37
CA LEU A 311 -4.22 12.15 -16.97
C LEU A 311 -3.29 11.58 -15.88
N LYS A 312 -3.27 10.26 -15.71
CA LYS A 312 -2.35 9.56 -14.82
C LYS A 312 -1.52 8.54 -15.61
N LEU A 313 -0.20 8.61 -15.51
CA LEU A 313 0.72 7.74 -16.24
C LEU A 313 1.79 7.19 -15.29
N PHE A 314 1.81 5.87 -15.10
CA PHE A 314 2.72 5.18 -14.20
C PHE A 314 3.69 4.29 -14.99
N TYR A 315 4.99 4.39 -14.68
CA TYR A 315 6.08 3.62 -15.30
C TYR A 315 6.25 3.87 -16.82
N PHE A 316 5.82 5.03 -17.30
CA PHE A 316 6.07 5.50 -18.67
C PHE A 316 7.44 6.18 -18.79
N GLN A 317 8.12 6.01 -19.92
CA GLN A 317 9.30 6.81 -20.23
C GLN A 317 8.88 8.25 -20.57
N TYR A 318 9.67 9.26 -20.20
CA TYR A 318 9.33 10.66 -20.44
C TYR A 318 9.01 10.97 -21.92
N GLN A 319 9.67 10.28 -22.86
CA GLN A 319 9.45 10.45 -24.31
C GLN A 319 8.06 10.00 -24.76
N ASP A 320 7.49 8.97 -24.12
CA ASP A 320 6.15 8.48 -24.41
C ASP A 320 5.09 9.43 -23.83
N VAL A 321 5.36 10.00 -22.64
CA VAL A 321 4.52 11.08 -22.07
C VAL A 321 4.51 12.31 -22.98
N LEU A 322 5.67 12.71 -23.52
CA LEU A 322 5.74 13.79 -24.52
C LEU A 322 4.90 13.48 -25.76
N ALA A 323 4.93 12.26 -26.27
CA ALA A 323 4.10 11.85 -27.40
C ALA A 323 2.60 11.92 -27.08
N ILE A 324 2.19 11.52 -25.87
CA ILE A 324 0.80 11.58 -25.39
C ILE A 324 0.30 13.02 -25.27
N ILE A 325 1.07 13.90 -24.61
CA ILE A 325 0.68 15.31 -24.40
C ILE A 325 0.63 16.07 -25.74
N ARG A 326 1.59 15.84 -26.65
CA ARG A 326 1.65 16.47 -27.98
C ARG A 326 0.62 15.94 -28.99
N CYS A 327 -0.13 14.90 -28.62
CA CYS A 327 -1.18 14.29 -29.46
C CYS A 327 -2.37 15.26 -29.69
N ALA A 328 -2.51 16.28 -28.84
CA ALA A 328 -3.57 17.28 -28.93
C ALA A 328 -3.06 18.69 -28.61
N ARG A 329 -3.89 19.71 -28.88
CA ARG A 329 -3.70 21.08 -28.40
C ARG A 329 -4.85 21.47 -27.48
N ASP A 330 -4.61 22.47 -26.63
CA ASP A 330 -5.60 23.01 -25.71
C ASP A 330 -6.33 21.92 -24.91
N LEU A 331 -5.58 20.98 -24.33
CA LEU A 331 -6.11 19.94 -23.44
C LEU A 331 -6.74 20.60 -22.20
N PRO A 332 -8.03 20.35 -21.90
CA PRO A 332 -8.70 20.91 -20.73
C PRO A 332 -8.36 20.12 -19.45
N LEU A 333 -7.08 19.79 -19.26
CA LEU A 333 -6.61 19.03 -18.11
C LEU A 333 -6.79 19.85 -16.83
N GLU A 334 -7.37 19.22 -15.83
CA GLU A 334 -7.56 19.67 -14.45
C GLU A 334 -6.53 19.02 -13.53
N SER A 335 -6.16 17.76 -13.77
CA SER A 335 -5.16 17.02 -13.01
C SER A 335 -4.22 16.21 -13.91
N ILE A 336 -2.91 16.38 -13.70
CA ILE A 336 -1.85 15.55 -14.30
C ILE A 336 -1.04 14.87 -13.20
N SER A 337 -0.87 13.55 -13.29
CA SER A 337 -0.12 12.72 -12.34
C SER A 337 0.85 11.79 -13.06
N LEU A 338 2.14 12.07 -12.98
CA LEU A 338 3.19 11.31 -13.67
C LEU A 338 4.06 10.57 -12.66
N TYR A 339 4.29 9.27 -12.86
CA TYR A 339 5.30 8.50 -12.14
C TYR A 339 6.28 7.91 -13.17
N VAL A 340 7.37 8.64 -13.43
CA VAL A 340 8.19 8.47 -14.64
C VAL A 340 9.68 8.63 -14.35
N PRO A 341 10.57 7.88 -15.03
CA PRO A 341 12.00 8.15 -15.00
C PRO A 341 12.31 9.28 -15.99
N VAL A 342 13.12 10.23 -15.54
CA VAL A 342 13.58 11.37 -16.33
C VAL A 342 15.11 11.35 -16.29
N PRO A 343 15.83 11.32 -17.42
CA PRO A 343 17.28 11.15 -17.38
C PRO A 343 18.08 12.46 -17.23
N SER A 344 17.48 13.63 -17.48
CA SER A 344 18.23 14.89 -17.56
C SER A 344 17.35 16.14 -17.35
N SER A 345 18.00 17.28 -17.03
CA SER A 345 17.36 18.60 -16.94
C SER A 345 16.59 18.93 -18.23
N ALA A 346 17.20 18.68 -19.39
CA ALA A 346 16.57 18.90 -20.69
C ALA A 346 15.32 18.03 -20.90
N ALA A 347 15.30 16.79 -20.38
CA ALA A 347 14.13 15.93 -20.44
C ALA A 347 12.98 16.43 -19.54
N PHE A 348 13.30 16.92 -18.34
CA PHE A 348 12.30 17.54 -17.44
C PHE A 348 11.75 18.84 -18.03
N LYS A 349 12.64 19.72 -18.52
CA LYS A 349 12.24 20.96 -19.19
C LYS A 349 11.35 20.68 -20.40
N ALA A 350 11.68 19.68 -21.23
CA ALA A 350 10.84 19.31 -22.37
C ALA A 350 9.43 18.84 -21.95
N LEU A 351 9.27 18.17 -20.80
CA LEU A 351 7.95 17.82 -20.23
C LEU A 351 7.19 19.09 -19.82
N MET A 352 7.85 20.01 -19.12
CA MET A 352 7.25 21.26 -18.64
C MET A 352 6.84 22.19 -19.78
N ASP A 353 7.72 22.34 -20.78
CA ASP A 353 7.42 23.04 -22.02
C ASP A 353 6.21 22.41 -22.74
N ALA A 354 6.13 21.07 -22.80
CA ALA A 354 5.00 20.38 -23.42
C ALA A 354 3.68 20.58 -22.64
N ILE A 355 3.70 20.54 -21.30
CA ILE A 355 2.54 20.84 -20.46
C ILE A 355 2.08 22.29 -20.71
N CYS A 356 3.00 23.26 -20.68
CA CYS A 356 2.69 24.68 -20.90
C CYS A 356 2.16 25.00 -22.31
N MET A 357 2.65 24.31 -23.35
CA MET A 357 2.22 24.54 -24.73
C MET A 357 0.93 23.81 -25.13
N HIS A 358 0.60 22.68 -24.49
CA HIS A 358 -0.52 21.82 -24.92
C HIS A 358 -1.68 21.75 -23.92
N CYS A 359 -1.50 22.13 -22.65
CA CYS A 359 -2.59 22.18 -21.65
C CYS A 359 -3.14 23.60 -21.51
N ARG A 360 -4.45 23.75 -21.25
CA ARG A 360 -5.06 25.08 -21.05
C ARG A 360 -4.61 25.69 -19.71
N PRO A 361 -4.02 26.91 -19.70
CA PRO A 361 -3.57 27.56 -18.47
C PRO A 361 -4.66 27.74 -17.40
N SER A 362 -5.92 27.89 -17.82
CA SER A 362 -7.05 28.15 -16.92
C SER A 362 -7.68 26.91 -16.29
N THR A 363 -7.41 25.70 -16.79
CA THR A 363 -8.07 24.47 -16.29
C THR A 363 -7.23 23.70 -15.28
N LEU A 364 -5.90 23.74 -15.39
CA LEU A 364 -5.02 22.90 -14.58
C LEU A 364 -5.04 23.34 -13.10
N ARG A 365 -5.34 22.39 -12.22
CA ARG A 365 -5.42 22.54 -10.76
C ARG A 365 -4.37 21.69 -10.06
N GLU A 366 -4.18 20.45 -10.51
CA GLU A 366 -3.22 19.53 -9.92
C GLU A 366 -2.09 19.20 -10.90
N CYS A 367 -0.84 19.42 -10.48
CA CYS A 367 0.36 18.96 -11.16
C CYS A 367 1.17 18.09 -10.19
N ARG A 368 1.16 16.78 -10.42
CA ARG A 368 1.87 15.80 -9.59
C ARG A 368 2.88 15.04 -10.44
N ILE A 369 4.15 15.11 -10.09
CA ILE A 369 5.23 14.37 -10.75
C ILE A 369 6.09 13.72 -9.68
N ARG A 370 6.03 12.40 -9.62
CA ARG A 370 6.95 11.59 -8.83
C ARG A 370 8.01 11.02 -9.77
N TRP A 371 9.26 11.21 -9.39
CA TRP A 371 10.40 10.72 -10.15
C TRP A 371 10.68 9.25 -9.83
N LEU A 372 11.02 8.46 -10.84
CA LEU A 372 11.59 7.11 -10.69
C LEU A 372 13.12 7.17 -10.90
N SER A 373 13.90 6.84 -9.88
CA SER A 373 15.33 6.61 -10.09
C SER A 373 15.51 5.29 -10.86
N ASN A 374 16.31 5.33 -11.91
CA ASN A 374 16.90 4.11 -12.43
C ASN A 374 17.97 3.73 -11.40
N VAL A 375 17.70 2.68 -10.62
CA VAL A 375 18.66 2.10 -9.67
C VAL A 375 19.95 1.74 -10.43
N GLU A 376 21.10 1.92 -9.74
CA GLU A 376 22.50 1.60 -10.12
C GLU A 376 23.48 2.75 -10.36
N VAL A 377 23.07 4.02 -10.44
CA VAL A 377 24.06 5.11 -10.34
C VAL A 377 24.42 5.35 -8.86
N ASN A 378 25.43 4.63 -8.38
CA ASN A 378 26.15 4.96 -7.14
C ASN A 378 26.95 6.26 -7.33
N GLY A 379 26.24 7.39 -7.34
CA GLY A 379 26.80 8.72 -7.50
C GLY A 379 25.71 9.81 -7.51
N PRO A 380 26.07 11.09 -7.28
CA PRO A 380 25.13 12.20 -7.37
C PRO A 380 24.55 12.29 -8.79
N MET A 381 23.26 12.61 -8.94
CA MET A 381 22.70 12.85 -10.28
C MET A 381 23.35 14.06 -10.95
N PRO A 382 23.48 14.06 -12.30
CA PRO A 382 24.29 15.04 -13.01
C PRO A 382 23.65 16.43 -13.17
N TRP A 383 22.56 16.75 -12.47
CA TRP A 383 21.88 18.06 -12.57
C TRP A 383 21.01 18.40 -11.36
N GLY A 384 20.96 19.69 -11.00
CA GLY A 384 20.14 20.24 -9.90
C GLY A 384 18.81 20.86 -10.36
N PHE A 385 17.78 20.70 -9.54
CA PHE A 385 16.46 21.27 -9.75
C PHE A 385 16.41 22.74 -9.32
N SER A 386 16.54 23.65 -10.29
CA SER A 386 16.41 25.10 -10.15
C SER A 386 15.09 25.64 -10.72
N ARG A 387 14.79 26.94 -10.47
CA ARG A 387 13.57 27.62 -10.92
C ARG A 387 13.26 27.50 -12.42
N ALA A 388 14.29 27.43 -13.28
CA ALA A 388 14.13 27.32 -14.74
C ALA A 388 13.40 26.03 -15.20
N HIS A 389 13.16 25.10 -14.28
CA HIS A 389 12.38 23.88 -14.49
C HIS A 389 10.89 24.03 -14.11
N VAL A 390 10.51 25.05 -13.35
CA VAL A 390 9.13 25.30 -12.88
C VAL A 390 8.55 26.63 -13.33
N GLU A 391 9.36 27.48 -13.97
CA GLU A 391 8.93 28.76 -14.56
C GLU A 391 7.73 28.58 -15.51
N GLN A 392 7.67 27.48 -16.27
CA GLN A 392 6.55 27.13 -17.14
C GLN A 392 5.23 26.91 -16.37
N LEU A 393 5.29 26.47 -15.10
CA LEU A 393 4.11 26.28 -14.26
C LEU A 393 3.54 27.60 -13.73
N SER A 394 4.29 28.71 -13.80
CA SER A 394 3.79 30.04 -13.42
C SER A 394 2.63 30.52 -14.31
N ALA A 395 2.48 29.97 -15.52
CA ALA A 395 1.37 30.27 -16.42
C ALA A 395 0.00 29.78 -15.89
N PHE A 396 -0.01 28.82 -14.96
CA PHE A 396 -1.22 28.17 -14.45
C PHE A 396 -1.64 28.76 -13.10
N SER A 397 -2.28 29.92 -13.11
CA SER A 397 -2.66 30.64 -11.87
C SER A 397 -3.73 29.96 -11.01
N ASN A 398 -4.40 28.94 -11.54
CA ASN A 398 -5.45 28.17 -10.87
C ASN A 398 -4.95 26.88 -10.19
N LEU A 399 -3.62 26.67 -10.10
CA LEU A 399 -3.03 25.51 -9.43
C LEU A 399 -3.37 25.49 -7.93
N THR A 400 -3.96 24.38 -7.48
CA THR A 400 -4.24 24.04 -6.07
C THR A 400 -3.21 23.07 -5.51
N ASP A 401 -2.66 22.19 -6.34
CA ASP A 401 -1.77 21.11 -5.91
C ASP A 401 -0.53 21.04 -6.79
N VAL A 402 0.64 21.33 -6.22
CA VAL A 402 1.95 21.14 -6.85
C VAL A 402 2.74 20.13 -6.02
N VAL A 403 2.92 18.93 -6.56
CA VAL A 403 3.59 17.81 -5.88
C VAL A 403 4.71 17.27 -6.76
N LEU A 404 5.95 17.65 -6.44
CA LEU A 404 7.15 17.20 -7.14
C LEU A 404 7.99 16.36 -6.17
N GLU A 405 7.96 15.05 -6.35
CA GLU A 405 8.53 14.07 -5.42
C GLU A 405 9.76 13.36 -5.99
N HIS A 406 10.75 13.15 -5.12
CA HIS A 406 12.05 12.54 -5.39
C HIS A 406 12.89 13.27 -6.46
N LEU A 407 12.82 14.60 -6.47
CA LEU A 407 13.60 15.47 -7.33
C LEU A 407 15.12 15.31 -7.13
N PRO A 408 15.92 15.47 -8.19
CA PRO A 408 17.36 15.59 -8.04
C PRO A 408 17.74 16.97 -7.49
N GLY A 409 18.65 17.01 -6.52
CA GLY A 409 19.38 18.19 -6.01
C GLY A 409 18.64 19.53 -6.11
N VAL A 410 17.71 19.83 -5.21
CA VAL A 410 16.97 21.10 -5.21
C VAL A 410 17.91 22.27 -4.89
N GLU A 411 18.03 23.20 -5.84
CA GLU A 411 18.84 24.44 -5.81
C GLU A 411 17.98 25.70 -5.61
N LEU A 412 16.70 25.56 -5.28
CA LEU A 412 15.78 26.69 -5.11
C LEU A 412 16.16 27.57 -3.90
N LEU A 413 15.98 28.88 -4.08
CA LEU A 413 16.11 29.90 -3.03
C LEU A 413 14.75 30.46 -2.62
N ASP A 414 14.68 31.13 -1.47
CA ASP A 414 13.45 31.76 -0.95
C ASP A 414 12.85 32.79 -1.92
N GLU A 415 13.68 33.49 -2.70
CA GLU A 415 13.24 34.41 -3.75
C GLU A 415 12.47 33.69 -4.86
N ASP A 416 12.90 32.47 -5.25
CA ASP A 416 12.20 31.67 -6.25
C ASP A 416 10.86 31.19 -5.72
N VAL A 417 10.80 30.70 -4.48
CA VAL A 417 9.55 30.30 -3.82
C VAL A 417 8.60 31.49 -3.66
N THR A 418 9.13 32.68 -3.37
CA THR A 418 8.34 33.92 -3.28
C THR A 418 7.68 34.26 -4.60
N LEU A 419 8.41 34.14 -5.72
CA LEU A 419 7.86 34.39 -7.05
C LEU A 419 6.86 33.31 -7.49
N LEU A 420 7.14 32.03 -7.22
CA LEU A 420 6.24 30.92 -7.54
C LEU A 420 4.94 30.99 -6.73
N ALA A 421 5.01 31.27 -5.43
CA ALA A 421 3.84 31.46 -4.57
C ALA A 421 2.97 32.63 -5.05
N GLY A 422 3.59 33.74 -5.48
CA GLY A 422 2.90 34.87 -6.09
C GLY A 422 2.13 34.53 -7.39
N CYS A 423 2.52 33.46 -8.09
CA CYS A 423 1.81 32.97 -9.28
C CYS A 423 0.64 32.04 -8.96
N TRP A 424 0.57 31.44 -7.76
CA TRP A 424 -0.41 30.40 -7.40
C TRP A 424 -1.24 30.79 -6.16
N PRO A 425 -2.12 31.82 -6.24
CA PRO A 425 -2.88 32.32 -5.09
C PRO A 425 -3.93 31.33 -4.56
N ALA A 426 -4.27 30.29 -5.32
CA ALA A 426 -5.22 29.23 -4.93
C ALA A 426 -4.54 27.96 -4.39
N LEU A 427 -3.23 28.00 -4.10
CA LEU A 427 -2.45 26.83 -3.72
C LEU A 427 -2.83 26.28 -2.34
N ARG A 428 -3.18 24.99 -2.31
CA ARG A 428 -3.55 24.20 -1.13
C ARG A 428 -2.48 23.20 -0.71
N SER A 429 -1.75 22.63 -1.67
CA SER A 429 -0.68 21.66 -1.40
C SER A 429 0.58 21.99 -2.19
N LEU A 430 1.69 22.24 -1.48
CA LEU A 430 3.04 22.34 -2.04
C LEU A 430 3.95 21.26 -1.46
N VAL A 431 4.46 20.37 -2.30
CA VAL A 431 5.37 19.29 -1.92
C VAL A 431 6.55 19.30 -2.88
N LEU A 432 7.76 19.61 -2.38
CA LEU A 432 9.01 19.60 -3.15
C LEU A 432 10.04 18.77 -2.38
N THR A 433 10.25 17.50 -2.78
CA THR A 433 11.03 16.54 -1.98
C THR A 433 12.16 15.90 -2.78
N LYS A 434 13.33 15.73 -2.15
CA LYS A 434 14.50 15.04 -2.72
C LYS A 434 14.35 13.51 -2.64
N TRP A 435 15.14 12.75 -3.42
CA TRP A 435 15.25 11.30 -3.26
C TRP A 435 15.90 10.95 -1.90
N ALA A 436 15.50 9.84 -1.27
CA ALA A 436 16.04 9.42 0.02
C ALA A 436 17.47 8.85 -0.16
N GLY A 437 18.47 9.54 0.40
CA GLY A 437 19.87 9.11 0.37
C GLY A 437 20.90 10.18 -0.04
N TRP A 438 20.50 11.42 -0.37
CA TRP A 438 21.45 12.49 -0.70
C TRP A 438 21.55 13.53 0.41
N ALA A 439 22.70 13.56 1.08
CA ALA A 439 23.03 14.48 2.17
C ALA A 439 23.47 15.86 1.65
N GLU A 440 22.52 16.63 1.13
CA GLU A 440 22.72 18.06 0.83
C GLU A 440 22.03 18.91 1.90
N GLN A 441 22.69 20.00 2.32
CA GLN A 441 22.06 21.02 3.16
C GLN A 441 20.80 21.59 2.50
N ALA A 442 19.81 21.95 3.33
CA ALA A 442 18.63 22.64 2.86
C ALA A 442 18.99 24.07 2.40
N SER A 443 18.51 24.46 1.21
CA SER A 443 18.77 25.78 0.61
C SER A 443 17.67 26.80 0.90
N LEU A 444 16.45 26.32 1.15
CA LEU A 444 15.29 27.14 1.49
C LEU A 444 15.28 27.43 2.99
N THR A 445 15.00 28.66 3.41
CA THR A 445 14.90 29.03 4.82
C THR A 445 13.44 29.12 5.27
N LEU A 446 13.21 29.45 6.55
CA LEU A 446 11.88 29.81 7.04
C LEU A 446 11.24 30.99 6.29
N GLY A 447 12.03 31.83 5.59
CA GLY A 447 11.54 32.87 4.69
C GLY A 447 10.66 32.33 3.55
N ALA A 448 10.89 31.11 3.08
CA ALA A 448 10.00 30.45 2.12
C ALA A 448 8.59 30.26 2.68
N LEU A 449 8.45 29.89 3.97
CA LEU A 449 7.14 29.73 4.63
C LEU A 449 6.42 31.06 4.82
N VAL A 450 7.16 32.12 5.14
CA VAL A 450 6.64 33.50 5.23
C VAL A 450 5.99 33.92 3.90
N SER A 451 6.68 33.71 2.78
CA SER A 451 6.16 34.03 1.46
C SER A 451 4.95 33.16 1.10
N ILE A 452 4.97 31.86 1.39
CA ILE A 452 3.81 30.98 1.17
C ILE A 452 2.59 31.45 1.97
N ALA A 453 2.73 31.77 3.26
CA ALA A 453 1.63 32.29 4.09
C ALA A 453 1.03 33.57 3.50
N ARG A 454 1.88 34.45 2.96
CA ARG A 454 1.50 35.77 2.43
C ARG A 454 0.76 35.69 1.09
N TYR A 455 1.15 34.79 0.20
CA TYR A 455 0.59 34.69 -1.16
C TYR A 455 -0.44 33.57 -1.34
N CYS A 456 -0.40 32.50 -0.53
CA CYS A 456 -1.25 31.31 -0.64
C CYS A 456 -2.16 31.16 0.59
N PRO A 457 -3.27 31.92 0.70
CA PRO A 457 -4.14 31.90 1.88
C PRO A 457 -4.82 30.54 2.14
N GLU A 458 -5.06 29.73 1.11
CA GLU A 458 -5.73 28.43 1.20
C GLU A 458 -4.79 27.25 1.50
N ILE A 459 -3.53 27.49 1.90
CA ILE A 459 -2.53 26.43 2.07
C ILE A 459 -2.87 25.46 3.22
N GLU A 460 -3.06 24.18 2.89
CA GLU A 460 -3.41 23.06 3.78
C GLU A 460 -2.23 22.10 3.99
N ARG A 461 -1.31 22.00 3.03
CA ARG A 461 -0.16 21.09 3.07
C ARG A 461 1.11 21.73 2.53
N VAL A 462 2.19 21.67 3.32
CA VAL A 462 3.54 22.05 2.89
C VAL A 462 4.53 20.94 3.26
N ASP A 463 5.32 20.46 2.30
CA ASP A 463 6.44 19.54 2.50
C ASP A 463 7.66 20.05 1.73
N LEU A 464 8.60 20.64 2.47
CA LEU A 464 9.80 21.29 1.96
C LEU A 464 11.00 20.89 2.81
N HIS A 465 12.19 20.81 2.20
CA HIS A 465 13.44 20.67 2.96
C HIS A 465 13.95 22.07 3.32
N LEU A 466 13.81 22.45 4.59
CA LEU A 466 14.08 23.81 5.10
C LEU A 466 15.32 23.86 5.99
N ASP A 467 16.01 24.99 5.98
CA ASP A 467 16.98 25.41 7.00
C ASP A 467 16.28 26.34 7.99
N ALA A 468 16.20 25.92 9.25
CA ALA A 468 15.51 26.63 10.33
C ALA A 468 16.49 27.13 11.41
N ARG A 469 17.77 27.27 11.08
CA ARG A 469 18.79 27.88 11.95
C ARG A 469 18.55 29.37 12.16
N ALA A 470 18.24 30.09 11.09
CA ALA A 470 17.94 31.53 11.12
C ALA A 470 16.43 31.79 11.12
N VAL A 471 15.92 32.50 12.13
CA VAL A 471 14.50 32.89 12.24
C VAL A 471 14.32 34.36 11.82
N PRO A 472 13.44 34.67 10.84
CA PRO A 472 13.14 36.05 10.43
C PRO A 472 12.57 36.93 11.55
N GLN A 473 13.44 37.71 12.22
CA GLN A 473 13.07 38.54 13.37
C GLN A 473 12.03 39.62 13.06
N ALA A 474 12.00 40.13 11.82
CA ALA A 474 11.06 41.16 11.38
C ALA A 474 9.58 40.74 11.48
N GLU A 475 9.27 39.44 11.56
CA GLU A 475 7.90 38.93 11.78
C GLU A 475 7.63 38.49 13.23
N LEU A 476 8.63 38.57 14.11
CA LEU A 476 8.51 38.41 15.55
C LEU A 476 8.28 39.75 16.28
N GLU A 477 8.73 40.86 15.70
CA GLU A 477 8.44 42.20 16.23
C GLU A 477 6.92 42.50 16.23
N VAL A 478 6.49 43.30 17.20
CA VAL A 478 5.09 43.76 17.34
C VAL A 478 4.97 45.10 16.63
N PRO A 479 3.94 45.36 15.81
CA PRO A 479 3.68 46.70 15.29
C PRO A 479 3.49 47.66 16.46
N GLN A 480 4.48 48.53 16.71
CA GLN A 480 4.29 49.63 17.65
C GLN A 480 3.26 50.59 17.07
N GLU A 481 2.19 50.87 17.82
CA GLU A 481 1.26 51.92 17.45
C GLU A 481 2.01 53.25 17.30
N PRO A 482 1.80 54.01 16.21
CA PRO A 482 2.47 55.29 16.03
C PRO A 482 2.07 56.23 17.17
N GLY A 483 3.05 56.62 17.98
CA GLY A 483 2.84 57.43 19.17
C GLY A 483 2.10 58.73 18.88
N VAL A 484 1.12 59.04 19.72
CA VAL A 484 0.31 60.26 19.67
C VAL A 484 1.22 61.49 19.64
N PRO A 485 1.16 62.35 18.60
CA PRO A 485 1.86 63.63 18.61
C PRO A 485 1.19 64.57 19.63
N GLN A 486 1.98 65.22 20.47
CA GLN A 486 1.48 66.26 21.39
C GLN A 486 1.06 67.53 20.62
N ASP A 487 0.13 68.26 21.22
CA ASP A 487 -0.52 69.44 20.64
C ASP A 487 0.45 70.56 20.25
N SER A 488 0.24 71.14 19.06
CA SER A 488 0.38 72.60 18.88
C SER A 488 -0.52 73.10 17.75
N GLU A 489 -1.29 74.15 18.04
CA GLU A 489 -2.27 74.73 17.13
C GLU A 489 -1.62 75.58 16.02
N SER A 490 -2.09 75.48 14.77
CA SER A 490 -2.74 76.59 14.04
C SER A 490 -2.74 76.43 12.50
N ALA A 491 -3.71 77.13 11.87
CA ALA A 491 -3.91 77.35 10.43
C ALA A 491 -4.64 76.26 9.59
N VAL A 492 -5.56 76.76 8.76
CA VAL A 492 -6.57 76.06 7.92
C VAL A 492 -6.80 76.96 6.68
N PRO A 493 -7.34 76.51 5.53
CA PRO A 493 -7.00 75.34 4.68
C PRO A 493 -6.59 75.78 3.25
N GLN A 494 -6.10 74.86 2.40
CA GLN A 494 -6.25 74.99 0.93
C GLN A 494 -6.56 73.63 0.25
N MET A 495 -7.65 73.62 -0.54
CA MET A 495 -7.94 72.69 -1.65
C MET A 495 -6.86 72.86 -2.74
N GLU A 496 -6.51 71.94 -3.65
CA GLU A 496 -7.11 70.71 -4.25
C GLU A 496 -5.95 70.00 -5.05
N PRO A 497 -6.14 68.98 -5.91
CA PRO A 497 -6.82 67.69 -5.78
C PRO A 497 -5.89 66.46 -5.99
N MET A 498 -6.42 65.30 -5.60
CA MET A 498 -6.18 63.93 -6.11
C MET A 498 -5.31 63.74 -7.38
N GLU A 499 -4.14 63.09 -7.26
CA GLU A 499 -3.72 61.92 -8.06
C GLU A 499 -2.31 61.39 -7.69
N ARG A 500 -2.23 60.18 -7.13
CA ARG A 500 -1.16 59.17 -7.34
C ARG A 500 -1.50 57.87 -6.61
N LEU A 501 -1.27 56.74 -7.26
CA LEU A 501 -1.43 55.40 -6.67
C LEU A 501 -0.35 55.18 -5.61
N ASP A 502 -0.74 55.17 -4.33
CA ASP A 502 0.13 54.71 -3.24
C ASP A 502 0.19 53.17 -3.25
N THR A 503 1.21 52.63 -3.90
CA THR A 503 1.59 51.22 -3.77
C THR A 503 2.20 50.96 -2.39
N ARG A 504 1.35 50.73 -1.38
CA ARG A 504 1.74 50.18 -0.08
C ARG A 504 1.10 48.80 0.14
N PRO A 505 1.86 47.69 0.05
CA PRO A 505 1.35 46.37 0.39
C PRO A 505 1.04 46.33 1.88
N SER A 506 -0.25 46.40 2.21
CA SER A 506 -0.71 46.59 3.59
C SER A 506 -0.96 45.25 4.27
N LEU A 507 -0.15 44.97 5.30
CA LEU A 507 -0.33 44.02 6.40
C LEU A 507 -0.62 42.55 6.02
N LEU A 508 0.15 41.63 6.62
CA LEU A 508 -0.18 40.21 6.71
C LEU A 508 -1.66 40.06 7.10
N ARG A 509 -2.47 39.44 6.24
CA ARG A 509 -3.85 39.11 6.59
C ARG A 509 -3.82 38.00 7.63
N VAL A 510 -3.81 38.37 8.90
CA VAL A 510 -4.09 37.49 10.05
C VAL A 510 -5.58 37.12 10.02
N GLY A 511 -5.96 36.32 9.02
CA GLY A 511 -7.26 35.69 8.84
C GLY A 511 -7.06 34.18 8.86
N ALA A 512 -8.05 33.43 9.33
CA ALA A 512 -7.90 32.00 9.61
C ALA A 512 -7.47 31.19 8.38
N HIS A 513 -6.17 30.87 8.30
CA HIS A 513 -5.66 29.82 7.43
C HIS A 513 -6.37 28.50 7.75
N PRO A 514 -6.62 27.64 6.75
CA PRO A 514 -7.15 26.31 6.98
C PRO A 514 -6.14 25.47 7.78
N PRO A 515 -6.56 24.31 8.34
CA PRO A 515 -5.68 23.47 9.12
C PRO A 515 -4.45 23.00 8.34
N LEU A 516 -3.27 23.47 8.74
CA LEU A 516 -2.01 23.18 8.04
C LEU A 516 -1.38 21.86 8.53
N ARG A 517 -0.96 21.03 7.57
CA ARG A 517 -0.01 19.93 7.77
C ARG A 517 1.35 20.32 7.20
N LEU A 518 2.31 20.56 8.09
CA LEU A 518 3.66 20.97 7.74
C LEU A 518 4.61 19.79 7.88
N THR A 519 5.41 19.52 6.86
CA THR A 519 6.50 18.53 6.91
C THR A 519 7.82 19.26 6.70
N VAL A 520 8.65 19.29 7.74
CA VAL A 520 9.96 20.00 7.76
C VAL A 520 11.15 19.05 7.60
N ARG A 521 10.91 17.74 7.51
CA ARG A 521 11.93 16.71 7.26
C ARG A 521 13.07 16.77 8.28
N ASN A 522 14.31 16.95 7.83
CA ASN A 522 15.52 16.97 8.64
C ASN A 522 16.05 18.39 8.85
N ALA A 523 15.15 19.38 8.96
CA ALA A 523 15.50 20.78 9.09
C ALA A 523 16.36 21.05 10.33
N PRO A 524 17.58 21.61 10.18
CA PRO A 524 18.39 22.03 11.33
C PRO A 524 17.72 23.23 12.00
N ILE A 525 17.61 23.20 13.33
CA ILE A 525 16.97 24.24 14.16
C ILE A 525 17.96 24.67 15.25
N GLU A 526 18.22 25.97 15.36
CA GLU A 526 19.03 26.53 16.47
C GLU A 526 18.15 27.09 17.60
N ASP A 527 17.06 27.79 17.28
CA ASP A 527 16.12 28.36 18.27
C ASP A 527 14.70 27.81 18.03
N ALA A 528 14.38 26.70 18.71
CA ALA A 528 13.09 26.03 18.55
C ALA A 528 11.90 26.88 19.04
N ASP A 529 12.09 27.75 20.04
CA ASP A 529 11.04 28.60 20.57
C ASP A 529 10.70 29.74 19.61
N ALA A 530 11.71 30.37 18.98
CA ALA A 530 11.50 31.38 17.95
C ALA A 530 10.85 30.78 16.68
N VAL A 531 11.27 29.57 16.27
CA VAL A 531 10.62 28.84 15.17
C VAL A 531 9.14 28.54 15.49
N ALA A 532 8.84 28.03 16.70
CA ALA A 532 7.47 27.74 17.11
C ALA A 532 6.59 29.01 17.19
N GLN A 533 7.15 30.13 17.65
CA GLN A 533 6.45 31.43 17.66
C GLN A 533 6.15 31.94 16.24
N LEU A 534 7.11 31.85 15.32
CA LEU A 534 6.92 32.23 13.92
C LEU A 534 5.83 31.35 13.27
N LEU A 535 5.93 30.03 13.40
CA LEU A 535 4.95 29.09 12.84
C LEU A 535 3.54 29.33 13.39
N LYS A 536 3.40 29.62 14.68
CA LYS A 536 2.11 29.93 15.31
C LYS A 536 1.52 31.27 14.87
N ARG A 537 2.36 32.27 14.53
CA ARG A 537 1.93 33.55 13.96
C ARG A 537 1.49 33.41 12.50
N LEU A 538 2.27 32.71 11.68
CA LEU A 538 1.98 32.47 10.27
C LEU A 538 0.75 31.57 10.10
N PHE A 539 0.68 30.47 10.83
CA PHE A 539 -0.31 29.42 10.66
C PHE A 539 -0.95 29.05 12.01
N PRO A 540 -1.90 29.85 12.52
CA PRO A 540 -2.54 29.61 13.82
C PRO A 540 -3.34 28.30 13.88
N GLY A 541 -3.62 27.68 12.73
CA GLY A 541 -4.37 26.42 12.58
C GLY A 541 -3.52 25.16 12.36
N ILE A 542 -2.21 25.16 12.59
CA ILE A 542 -1.37 23.94 12.43
C ILE A 542 -1.98 22.75 13.18
N GLN A 543 -2.25 21.66 12.46
CA GLN A 543 -2.73 20.39 13.03
C GLN A 543 -1.60 19.39 13.25
N GLU A 544 -0.63 19.35 12.35
CA GLU A 544 0.38 18.29 12.31
C GLU A 544 1.70 18.86 11.82
N VAL A 545 2.78 18.65 12.58
CA VAL A 545 4.16 18.93 12.16
C VAL A 545 4.92 17.61 12.08
N LYS A 546 5.37 17.24 10.88
CA LYS A 546 6.13 16.02 10.63
C LYS A 546 7.61 16.31 10.45
N PHE A 547 8.40 15.70 11.31
CA PHE A 547 9.83 15.56 11.14
C PHE A 547 10.09 14.19 10.49
N TYR A 548 10.75 14.22 9.34
CA TYR A 548 11.35 13.04 8.71
C TYR A 548 12.85 13.27 8.74
N GLY A 549 13.41 13.14 9.93
CA GLY A 549 14.82 13.24 10.16
C GLY A 549 15.46 11.88 10.26
N ILE A 550 16.61 11.73 9.60
CA ILE A 550 17.66 10.89 10.17
C ILE A 550 18.11 11.66 11.44
N HIS A 551 18.07 10.98 12.58
CA HIS A 551 17.84 11.62 13.87
C HIS A 551 19.03 12.44 14.44
N ASN A 552 18.79 13.74 14.71
CA ASN A 552 19.56 14.57 15.65
C ASN A 552 21.05 14.88 15.28
N THR A 553 21.30 15.40 14.07
CA THR A 553 22.62 15.94 13.67
C THR A 553 23.15 17.10 14.52
N LEU A 554 22.30 17.87 15.23
CA LEU A 554 22.70 19.11 15.94
C LEU A 554 23.80 18.93 16.99
N ALA A 555 23.96 17.74 17.59
CA ALA A 555 24.98 17.47 18.60
C ALA A 555 26.37 17.12 18.03
N LEU A 556 26.46 16.85 16.71
CA LEU A 556 27.62 16.21 16.09
C LEU A 556 28.42 17.13 15.17
N SER A 557 28.09 18.43 15.09
CA SER A 557 28.72 19.37 14.14
C SER A 557 29.52 20.52 14.79
N THR A 558 29.53 20.67 16.11
CA THR A 558 30.24 21.78 16.78
C THR A 558 31.71 21.46 17.04
N THR A 559 32.61 22.07 16.26
CA THR A 559 34.07 21.92 16.42
C THR A 559 34.55 22.58 17.72
N THR A 560 35.14 21.80 18.62
CA THR A 560 35.80 22.28 19.86
C THR A 560 37.22 21.70 19.97
N GLN A 561 38.06 22.26 20.84
CA GLN A 561 39.42 21.75 21.08
C GLN A 561 39.45 20.30 21.63
N SER A 562 38.31 19.79 22.09
CA SER A 562 38.13 18.44 22.66
C SER A 562 37.41 17.45 21.72
N THR A 563 36.97 17.88 20.52
CA THR A 563 36.31 17.00 19.54
C THR A 563 37.29 16.42 18.52
N ILE A 564 37.11 15.15 18.17
CA ILE A 564 37.83 14.46 17.10
C ILE A 564 36.96 14.50 15.83
N PRO A 565 37.50 14.92 14.67
CA PRO A 565 36.80 14.84 13.39
C PRO A 565 36.84 13.41 12.83
N PHE A 566 35.66 12.85 12.55
CA PHE A 566 35.47 11.59 11.82
C PHE A 566 34.80 11.87 10.48
N VAL A 567 35.17 11.15 9.42
CA VAL A 567 34.61 11.32 8.07
C VAL A 567 34.05 9.99 7.57
N SER A 568 32.78 9.97 7.19
CA SER A 568 32.10 8.79 6.64
C SER A 568 32.50 8.46 5.20
N CYS A 569 32.12 7.29 4.69
CA CYS A 569 32.41 6.90 3.31
C CYS A 569 31.64 7.72 2.25
N ASP A 570 30.51 8.32 2.63
CA ASP A 570 29.76 9.33 1.87
C ASP A 570 30.21 10.78 2.18
N ASN A 571 31.41 10.94 2.75
CA ASN A 571 32.14 12.21 2.93
C ASN A 571 31.46 13.24 3.86
N MET A 572 30.68 12.77 4.83
CA MET A 572 30.06 13.58 5.89
C MET A 572 30.98 13.62 7.11
N THR A 573 31.16 14.81 7.72
CA THR A 573 32.09 15.01 8.85
C THR A 573 31.36 15.17 10.18
N PHE A 574 31.74 14.33 11.15
CA PHE A 574 31.25 14.32 12.52
C PHE A 574 32.32 14.82 13.49
N HIS A 575 31.95 15.67 14.45
CA HIS A 575 32.82 16.15 15.52
C HIS A 575 32.40 15.52 16.86
N ILE A 576 33.19 14.56 17.34
CA ILE A 576 32.85 13.72 18.50
C ILE A 576 33.74 14.07 19.69
N GLU A 577 33.14 14.38 20.85
CA GLU A 577 33.91 14.61 22.09
C GLU A 577 34.74 13.39 22.48
N ARG A 578 36.07 13.56 22.56
CA ARG A 578 37.02 12.50 22.96
C ARG A 578 36.59 11.80 24.25
N ALA A 579 36.22 12.57 25.28
CA ALA A 579 35.83 12.05 26.58
C ALA A 579 34.46 11.35 26.61
N LYS A 580 33.65 11.42 25.54
CA LYS A 580 32.44 10.60 25.37
C LYS A 580 32.78 9.31 24.63
N LEU A 581 33.58 9.40 23.56
CA LEU A 581 34.07 8.23 22.81
C LEU A 581 34.85 7.27 23.71
N GLU A 582 35.85 7.76 24.45
CA GLU A 582 36.68 6.98 25.40
C GLU A 582 35.87 6.36 26.56
N ARG A 583 34.62 6.80 26.80
CA ARG A 583 33.73 6.21 27.82
C ARG A 583 32.79 5.15 27.23
N ALA A 584 32.38 5.31 25.98
CA ALA A 584 31.33 4.50 25.37
C ALA A 584 31.85 3.37 24.46
N ALA A 585 33.12 3.46 24.03
CA ALA A 585 33.69 2.56 23.04
C ALA A 585 35.19 2.32 23.26
N ASP A 586 35.64 1.08 23.07
CA ASP A 586 37.06 0.74 22.90
C ASP A 586 37.50 1.04 21.45
N PHE A 587 37.37 2.32 21.06
CA PHE A 587 37.68 2.79 19.72
C PHE A 587 39.19 2.86 19.52
N ALA A 588 39.79 1.76 19.07
CA ALA A 588 41.16 1.76 18.56
C ALA A 588 41.15 2.30 17.12
N PRO A 589 41.63 3.55 16.85
CA PRO A 589 41.78 3.99 15.48
C PRO A 589 42.78 3.05 14.76
N PRO A 590 42.55 2.73 13.48
CA PRO A 590 43.43 1.82 12.73
C PRO A 590 44.88 2.30 12.80
N SER A 591 45.80 1.35 12.99
CA SER A 591 47.14 1.53 13.56
C SER A 591 48.15 2.34 12.73
N THR A 592 47.68 3.10 11.73
CA THR A 592 48.47 3.91 10.79
C THR A 592 48.48 5.40 11.12
N VAL A 593 47.67 5.87 12.07
CA VAL A 593 47.55 7.32 12.36
C VAL A 593 48.26 7.70 13.67
N HIS A 594 49.49 8.22 13.55
CA HIS A 594 50.14 8.99 14.62
C HIS A 594 49.59 10.43 14.63
N SER A 595 48.27 10.58 14.82
CA SER A 595 47.59 11.86 14.62
C SER A 595 47.87 12.87 15.73
N SER A 596 48.51 13.97 15.33
CA SER A 596 48.28 15.28 15.94
C SER A 596 46.76 15.59 15.94
N PRO A 597 46.24 16.46 16.83
CA PRO A 597 44.80 16.69 17.01
C PRO A 597 44.07 17.40 15.85
N THR A 598 44.58 17.33 14.62
CA THR A 598 44.14 18.10 13.45
C THR A 598 43.79 17.26 12.22
N GLU A 599 44.06 15.95 12.23
CA GLU A 599 43.85 15.08 11.07
C GLU A 599 42.53 14.28 11.20
N PRO A 600 41.64 14.29 10.19
CA PRO A 600 40.36 13.60 10.23
C PRO A 600 40.51 12.07 10.11
N VAL A 601 39.72 11.34 10.89
CA VAL A 601 39.69 9.87 10.88
C VAL A 601 38.60 9.39 9.92
N HIS A 602 39.00 8.81 8.79
CA HIS A 602 38.07 8.25 7.82
C HIS A 602 37.53 6.87 8.26
N LEU A 603 36.23 6.64 8.06
CA LEU A 603 35.48 5.44 8.40
C LEU A 603 34.76 4.89 7.16
N ASP A 604 34.69 3.56 7.02
CA ASP A 604 34.10 2.92 5.83
C ASP A 604 32.57 2.93 5.82
N ASP A 605 31.94 3.33 6.93
CA ASP A 605 30.51 3.27 7.18
C ASP A 605 29.80 4.57 6.75
N THR A 606 28.51 4.46 6.42
CA THR A 606 27.72 5.61 5.92
C THR A 606 27.43 6.63 7.02
N SER A 607 27.16 7.88 6.62
CA SER A 607 26.70 8.93 7.53
C SER A 607 25.53 8.49 8.41
N LEU A 608 24.50 7.87 7.81
CA LEU A 608 23.33 7.31 8.50
C LEU A 608 23.70 6.27 9.58
N THR A 609 24.62 5.35 9.26
CA THR A 609 25.12 4.34 10.21
C THR A 609 25.87 4.98 11.36
N LEU A 610 26.76 5.93 11.05
CA LEU A 610 27.63 6.59 12.02
C LEU A 610 26.89 7.58 12.90
N GLU A 611 25.87 8.27 12.39
CA GLU A 611 24.98 9.13 13.17
C GLU A 611 24.30 8.33 14.28
N LEU A 612 23.64 7.21 13.95
CA LEU A 612 23.03 6.31 14.94
C LEU A 612 24.07 5.77 15.94
N LEU A 613 25.26 5.37 15.46
CA LEU A 613 26.35 4.89 16.32
C LEU A 613 26.81 5.96 17.31
N PHE A 614 26.97 7.21 16.86
CA PHE A 614 27.41 8.31 17.72
C PHE A 614 26.31 8.77 18.70
N ARG A 615 25.03 8.61 18.39
CA ARG A 615 23.94 8.81 19.39
C ARG A 615 24.07 7.86 20.59
N PHE A 616 24.49 6.60 20.36
CA PHE A 616 24.85 5.67 21.44
C PHE A 616 26.10 6.09 22.22
N VAL A 617 27.10 6.70 21.56
CA VAL A 617 28.30 7.27 22.21
C VAL A 617 27.96 8.48 23.09
N TYR A 618 26.98 9.30 22.69
CA TYR A 618 26.48 10.43 23.48
C TYR A 618 25.48 10.00 24.58
N CYS A 619 25.18 8.69 24.70
CA CYS A 619 24.21 8.13 25.64
C CYS A 619 22.81 8.80 25.53
N GLU A 620 22.34 9.02 24.30
CA GLU A 620 21.01 9.61 24.08
C GLU A 620 19.90 8.73 24.69
N VAL A 621 18.96 9.37 25.39
CA VAL A 621 17.97 8.69 26.25
C VAL A 621 16.94 7.89 25.46
N TYR A 622 16.73 8.21 24.18
CA TYR A 622 15.72 7.56 23.33
C TYR A 622 16.25 7.33 21.91
N ILE A 623 16.63 6.09 21.62
CA ILE A 623 17.02 5.62 20.29
C ILE A 623 16.05 4.50 19.91
N ASP A 624 15.14 4.78 18.99
CA ASP A 624 14.11 3.85 18.51
C ASP A 624 14.59 3.14 17.24
N LEU A 625 14.98 1.86 17.36
CA LEU A 625 15.42 1.04 16.23
C LEU A 625 14.26 0.36 15.48
N ASP A 626 13.03 0.40 16.02
CA ASP A 626 11.84 -0.14 15.34
C ASP A 626 11.23 0.87 14.36
N ALA A 627 11.56 2.16 14.51
CA ALA A 627 11.28 3.21 13.52
C ALA A 627 12.17 3.11 12.26
N GLU A 628 13.37 2.52 12.40
CA GLU A 628 14.37 2.42 11.35
C GLU A 628 14.19 1.16 10.47
N SER A 629 14.72 1.22 9.25
CA SER A 629 14.70 0.04 8.36
C SER A 629 15.68 -1.03 8.83
N PHE A 630 15.32 -2.32 8.68
CA PHE A 630 16.15 -3.44 9.13
C PHE A 630 17.61 -3.36 8.61
N ARG A 631 17.80 -2.95 7.35
CA ARG A 631 19.13 -2.79 6.75
C ARG A 631 19.99 -1.77 7.51
N VAL A 632 19.42 -0.61 7.86
CA VAL A 632 20.12 0.44 8.60
C VAL A 632 20.52 -0.04 10.00
N VAL A 633 19.64 -0.78 10.67
CA VAL A 633 19.94 -1.37 11.99
C VAL A 633 20.96 -2.52 11.88
N ALA A 634 20.99 -3.24 10.75
CA ALA A 634 22.00 -4.27 10.48
C ALA A 634 23.39 -3.67 10.22
N ASP A 635 23.46 -2.61 9.41
CA ASP A 635 24.68 -1.84 9.18
C ASP A 635 25.17 -1.20 10.51
N LEU A 636 24.25 -0.70 11.35
CA LEU A 636 24.55 -0.21 12.71
C LEU A 636 25.07 -1.32 13.64
N ALA A 637 24.52 -2.53 13.56
CA ALA A 637 24.97 -3.65 14.38
C ALA A 637 26.41 -4.06 14.01
N GLU A 638 26.70 -4.16 12.72
CA GLU A 638 28.05 -4.39 12.18
C GLU A 638 29.04 -3.30 12.60
N ALA A 639 28.65 -2.02 12.51
CA ALA A 639 29.45 -0.89 12.98
C ALA A 639 29.65 -0.90 14.51
N ALA A 640 28.61 -1.24 15.29
CA ALA A 640 28.68 -1.30 16.75
C ALA A 640 29.69 -2.34 17.24
N GLU A 641 29.75 -3.50 16.59
CA GLU A 641 30.77 -4.53 16.86
C GLU A 641 32.15 -4.11 16.34
N LYS A 642 32.24 -3.58 15.10
CA LYS A 642 33.49 -3.11 14.47
C LYS A 642 34.20 -2.04 15.31
N TYR A 643 33.43 -1.15 15.94
CA TYR A 643 33.91 -0.02 16.72
C TYR A 643 33.74 -0.20 18.24
N MET A 644 33.32 -1.39 18.70
CA MET A 644 33.19 -1.77 20.11
C MET A 644 32.33 -0.81 20.95
N VAL A 645 31.22 -0.30 20.40
CA VAL A 645 30.30 0.62 21.09
C VAL A 645 29.33 -0.19 21.94
N TYR A 646 29.70 -0.49 23.19
CA TYR A 646 29.03 -1.51 24.03
C TYR A 646 27.52 -1.32 24.24
N SER A 647 27.06 -0.06 24.32
CA SER A 647 25.64 0.28 24.44
C SER A 647 24.87 -0.09 23.16
N ALA A 648 25.40 0.29 22.00
CA ALA A 648 24.86 -0.07 20.69
C ALA A 648 24.88 -1.58 20.47
N MET A 649 26.02 -2.26 20.70
CA MET A 649 26.17 -3.72 20.56
C MET A 649 25.07 -4.46 21.32
N THR A 650 24.83 -4.10 22.58
CA THR A 650 23.82 -4.76 23.43
C THR A 650 22.40 -4.60 22.87
N VAL A 651 22.03 -3.39 22.41
CA VAL A 651 20.69 -3.10 21.89
C VAL A 651 20.50 -3.71 20.49
N CYS A 652 21.49 -3.58 19.61
CA CYS A 652 21.51 -4.20 18.29
C CYS A 652 21.43 -5.73 18.36
N ARG A 653 22.15 -6.37 19.28
CA ARG A 653 22.07 -7.83 19.51
C ARG A 653 20.65 -8.26 19.92
N LEU A 654 20.00 -7.52 20.81
CA LEU A 654 18.61 -7.80 21.20
C LEU A 654 17.64 -7.58 20.04
N TYR A 655 17.82 -6.51 19.26
CA TYR A 655 17.02 -6.23 18.06
C TYR A 655 17.15 -7.36 17.02
N MET A 656 18.39 -7.75 16.67
CA MET A 656 18.67 -8.86 15.75
C MET A 656 17.99 -10.16 16.21
N LYS A 657 18.10 -10.48 17.50
CA LYS A 657 17.41 -11.64 18.10
C LYS A 657 15.89 -11.56 17.96
N ASN A 658 15.30 -10.36 18.05
CA ASN A 658 13.86 -10.15 17.86
C ASN A 658 13.41 -10.16 16.38
N LYS A 659 14.32 -10.08 15.40
CA LYS A 659 14.00 -10.16 13.96
C LYS A 659 14.33 -11.51 13.30
N HIS A 660 14.76 -12.50 14.09
CA HIS A 660 15.25 -13.81 13.62
C HIS A 660 14.27 -14.59 12.73
N ASP A 661 12.95 -14.33 12.83
CA ASP A 661 11.89 -14.99 12.05
C ASP A 661 11.52 -14.24 10.76
N LYS A 662 11.90 -12.96 10.65
CA LYS A 662 11.61 -12.07 9.51
C LYS A 662 12.81 -11.89 8.60
N HIS A 663 14.02 -11.84 9.16
CA HIS A 663 15.28 -11.67 8.43
C HIS A 663 16.30 -12.76 8.83
N PRO A 664 15.96 -14.07 8.69
CA PRO A 664 16.74 -15.15 9.27
C PRO A 664 18.17 -15.27 8.72
N TRP A 665 18.38 -15.00 7.42
CA TRP A 665 19.69 -15.09 6.79
C TRP A 665 20.67 -14.01 7.28
N ASP A 666 20.24 -12.75 7.31
CA ASP A 666 21.06 -11.63 7.78
C ASP A 666 21.37 -11.74 9.28
N VAL A 667 20.36 -12.10 10.08
CA VAL A 667 20.53 -12.35 11.52
C VAL A 667 21.47 -13.53 11.78
N MET A 668 21.38 -14.62 11.01
CA MET A 668 22.29 -15.75 11.16
C MET A 668 23.72 -15.42 10.71
N LYS A 669 23.89 -14.65 9.63
CA LYS A 669 25.19 -14.15 9.16
C LYS A 669 25.87 -13.28 10.23
N TYR A 670 25.16 -12.29 10.78
CA TYR A 670 25.64 -11.48 11.91
C TYR A 670 26.02 -12.36 13.11
N ALA A 671 25.14 -13.27 13.52
CA ALA A 671 25.39 -14.12 14.68
C ALA A 671 26.57 -15.10 14.48
N ALA A 672 26.79 -15.62 13.27
CA ALA A 672 27.93 -16.48 12.95
C ALA A 672 29.25 -15.73 12.90
N ARG A 673 29.23 -14.45 12.48
CA ARG A 673 30.41 -13.58 12.41
C ARG A 673 30.96 -13.22 13.79
N TYR A 674 30.08 -13.05 14.78
CA TYR A 674 30.43 -12.61 16.14
C TYR A 674 30.26 -13.70 17.23
N ASP A 675 30.11 -14.98 16.83
CA ASP A 675 29.93 -16.16 17.72
C ASP A 675 28.72 -16.06 18.70
N TYR A 676 27.63 -15.41 18.29
CA TYR A 676 26.41 -15.28 19.09
C TYR A 676 25.53 -16.52 19.01
N LYS A 677 25.97 -17.58 19.70
CA LYS A 677 25.32 -18.92 19.76
C LYS A 677 23.85 -18.87 20.14
N ASP A 678 23.44 -17.97 21.03
CA ASP A 678 22.03 -17.83 21.45
C ASP A 678 21.12 -17.16 20.41
N ILE A 679 21.69 -16.44 19.43
CA ILE A 679 20.98 -15.94 18.25
C ILE A 679 20.99 -17.00 17.16
N LEU A 680 22.13 -17.65 16.93
CA LEU A 680 22.24 -18.76 15.98
C LEU A 680 21.22 -19.88 16.29
N ASP A 681 21.04 -20.24 17.56
CA ASP A 681 20.07 -21.25 17.98
C ASP A 681 18.62 -20.90 17.61
N VAL A 682 18.24 -19.62 17.58
CA VAL A 682 16.87 -19.19 17.22
C VAL A 682 16.72 -18.85 15.74
N SER A 683 17.76 -18.38 15.04
CA SER A 683 17.70 -18.04 13.62
C SER A 683 17.90 -19.26 12.71
N ALA A 684 18.76 -20.21 13.08
CA ALA A 684 19.11 -21.35 12.24
C ALA A 684 17.90 -22.16 11.75
N PRO A 685 16.87 -22.50 12.57
CA PRO A 685 15.68 -23.21 12.10
C PRO A 685 14.99 -22.54 10.89
N TYR A 686 14.98 -21.21 10.83
CA TYR A 686 14.32 -20.47 9.75
C TYR A 686 15.18 -20.35 8.47
N THR A 687 16.44 -20.79 8.49
CA THR A 687 17.31 -20.91 7.31
C THR A 687 17.27 -22.31 6.67
N VAL A 688 16.67 -23.29 7.36
CA VAL A 688 16.59 -24.69 6.91
C VAL A 688 15.81 -24.78 5.58
N GLY A 689 16.35 -25.55 4.64
CA GLY A 689 15.84 -25.66 3.27
C GLY A 689 16.37 -24.61 2.29
N SER A 690 17.27 -23.71 2.72
CA SER A 690 18.03 -22.84 1.81
C SER A 690 18.96 -23.65 0.91
N ASP A 691 19.28 -23.13 -0.27
CA ASP A 691 20.29 -23.72 -1.14
C ASP A 691 21.71 -23.60 -0.56
N PHE A 692 22.55 -24.59 -0.83
CA PHE A 692 23.91 -24.68 -0.29
C PHE A 692 24.85 -23.60 -0.85
N GLU A 693 24.71 -23.19 -2.12
CA GLU A 693 25.54 -22.13 -2.70
C GLU A 693 25.23 -20.78 -2.06
N ASN A 694 23.95 -20.49 -1.77
CA ASN A 694 23.55 -19.29 -1.03
C ASN A 694 24.14 -19.30 0.40
N MET A 695 24.12 -20.43 1.09
CA MET A 695 24.67 -20.52 2.45
C MET A 695 26.20 -20.38 2.50
N LYS A 696 26.94 -20.81 1.45
CA LYS A 696 28.40 -20.57 1.33
C LYS A 696 28.77 -19.09 1.30
N VAL A 697 27.90 -18.25 0.73
CA VAL A 697 28.11 -16.79 0.65
C VAL A 697 27.78 -16.11 1.99
N LEU A 698 26.85 -16.69 2.77
CA LEU A 698 26.34 -16.11 4.01
C LEU A 698 27.12 -16.51 5.27
N LEU A 699 27.57 -17.76 5.38
CA LEU A 699 28.21 -18.29 6.59
C LEU A 699 29.72 -18.49 6.44
N PRO A 700 30.51 -18.24 7.50
CA PRO A 700 31.93 -18.61 7.50
C PRO A 700 32.11 -20.14 7.34
N PRO A 701 33.21 -20.63 6.72
CA PRO A 701 33.41 -22.05 6.43
C PRO A 701 33.27 -23.00 7.63
N SER A 702 33.60 -22.54 8.84
CA SER A 702 33.45 -23.30 10.09
C SER A 702 32.00 -23.64 10.44
N TYR A 703 31.02 -22.86 9.96
CA TYR A 703 29.61 -23.03 10.25
C TYR A 703 28.85 -23.82 9.17
N LEU A 704 29.44 -24.02 7.99
CA LEU A 704 28.78 -24.67 6.84
C LEU A 704 28.51 -26.16 7.06
N LEU A 705 29.49 -26.91 7.58
CA LEU A 705 29.30 -28.33 7.88
C LEU A 705 28.31 -28.54 9.05
N PRO A 706 28.41 -27.82 10.19
CA PRO A 706 27.36 -27.78 11.20
C PRO A 706 25.96 -27.51 10.64
N TRP A 707 25.82 -26.49 9.78
CA TRP A 707 24.54 -26.14 9.16
C TRP A 707 24.03 -27.22 8.23
N PHE A 708 24.89 -27.87 7.44
CA PHE A 708 24.49 -28.99 6.59
C PHE A 708 23.96 -30.18 7.42
N VAL A 709 24.64 -30.54 8.51
CA VAL A 709 24.20 -31.64 9.40
C VAL A 709 22.90 -31.28 10.11
N PHE A 710 22.75 -30.04 10.57
CA PHE A 710 21.51 -29.52 11.16
C PHE A 710 20.34 -29.54 10.16
N ASN A 711 20.55 -29.02 8.94
CA ASN A 711 19.57 -29.04 7.85
C ASN A 711 19.15 -30.47 7.48
N SER A 712 20.10 -31.42 7.48
CA SER A 712 19.81 -32.85 7.26
C SER A 712 18.92 -33.47 8.34
N ARG A 713 19.01 -33.00 9.61
CA ARG A 713 18.06 -33.45 10.66
C ARG A 713 16.64 -33.00 10.38
N TYR A 714 16.43 -31.75 9.99
CA TYR A 714 15.11 -31.28 9.58
C TYR A 714 14.60 -31.97 8.30
N GLN A 715 15.49 -32.35 7.39
CA GLN A 715 15.13 -33.18 6.23
C GLN A 715 14.64 -34.58 6.64
N GLN A 716 15.29 -35.21 7.62
CA GLN A 716 14.84 -36.48 8.20
C GLN A 716 13.49 -36.33 8.90
N VAL A 717 13.25 -35.21 9.61
CA VAL A 717 11.93 -34.92 10.19
C VAL A 717 10.89 -34.79 9.07
N ALA A 718 11.14 -33.97 8.04
CA ALA A 718 10.22 -33.78 6.91
C ALA A 718 9.87 -35.09 6.18
N GLN A 719 10.86 -35.95 5.92
CA GLN A 719 10.65 -37.29 5.39
C GLN A 719 9.76 -38.11 6.33
N SER A 720 10.05 -38.11 7.64
CA SER A 720 9.21 -38.82 8.61
C SER A 720 7.78 -38.26 8.73
N VAL A 721 7.52 -36.99 8.41
CA VAL A 721 6.14 -36.47 8.32
C VAL A 721 5.38 -37.17 7.20
N VAL A 722 6.02 -37.34 6.03
CA VAL A 722 5.44 -38.00 4.86
C VAL A 722 5.33 -39.51 5.08
N ASP A 723 6.34 -40.15 5.70
CA ASP A 723 6.41 -41.61 5.83
C ASP A 723 5.56 -42.18 6.99
N ARG A 724 5.34 -41.43 8.09
CA ARG A 724 4.66 -41.95 9.30
C ARG A 724 3.18 -42.27 9.14
N CYS A 725 2.51 -41.87 8.05
CA CYS A 725 1.08 -42.16 7.86
C CYS A 725 0.78 -43.67 7.77
N TYR A 726 1.69 -44.49 7.23
CA TYR A 726 1.52 -45.96 7.10
C TYR A 726 1.39 -46.74 8.41
N HIS A 727 1.43 -46.06 9.57
CA HIS A 727 1.22 -46.66 10.90
C HIS A 727 0.05 -46.04 11.66
N ILE A 728 -0.65 -45.05 11.07
CA ILE A 728 -1.93 -44.59 11.59
C ILE A 728 -3.00 -45.55 11.08
N ASN A 729 -3.09 -46.72 11.70
CA ASN A 729 -4.30 -47.55 11.59
C ASN A 729 -5.47 -46.71 12.12
N SER A 730 -6.23 -46.07 11.22
CA SER A 730 -7.56 -45.60 11.56
C SER A 730 -8.36 -46.84 11.94
N SER A 731 -8.63 -47.02 13.24
CA SER A 731 -9.54 -48.05 13.69
C SER A 731 -10.86 -47.90 12.95
N GLU A 732 -11.45 -49.02 12.52
CA GLU A 732 -12.74 -49.06 11.80
C GLU A 732 -13.84 -48.25 12.48
N PHE A 733 -13.70 -48.10 13.80
CA PHE A 733 -14.59 -47.36 14.69
C PHE A 733 -13.84 -46.23 15.40
N HIS A 734 -14.51 -45.11 15.60
CA HIS A 734 -14.12 -44.02 16.49
C HIS A 734 -15.06 -43.98 17.69
N VAL A 735 -14.55 -43.51 18.84
CA VAL A 735 -15.38 -43.24 20.01
C VAL A 735 -15.99 -41.84 19.85
N ASP A 736 -17.31 -41.74 19.96
CA ASP A 736 -18.05 -40.48 19.89
C ASP A 736 -17.98 -39.67 21.21
N GLU A 737 -18.77 -38.59 21.33
CA GLU A 737 -18.80 -37.76 22.55
C GLU A 737 -19.50 -38.46 23.75
N ASP A 738 -20.32 -39.48 23.51
CA ASP A 738 -21.06 -40.24 24.51
C ASP A 738 -20.32 -41.50 24.99
N GLY A 739 -19.29 -41.94 24.24
CA GLY A 739 -18.43 -43.08 24.56
C GLY A 739 -18.70 -44.34 23.74
N ASP A 740 -19.58 -44.27 22.74
CA ASP A 740 -19.97 -45.38 21.87
C ASP A 740 -19.09 -45.45 20.61
N TRP A 741 -18.98 -46.66 20.04
CA TRP A 741 -18.08 -46.96 18.92
C TRP A 741 -18.82 -46.85 17.57
N GLU A 742 -18.68 -45.72 16.88
CA GLU A 742 -19.28 -45.49 15.55
C GLU A 742 -18.29 -45.72 14.40
N PRO A 743 -18.72 -46.31 13.27
CA PRO A 743 -17.88 -46.44 12.07
C PRO A 743 -17.60 -45.06 11.45
N CYS A 744 -16.37 -44.86 10.96
CA CYS A 744 -15.98 -43.54 10.45
C CYS A 744 -16.72 -43.16 9.15
N PRO A 745 -17.51 -42.07 9.12
CA PRO A 745 -18.33 -41.68 7.96
C PRO A 745 -17.52 -41.08 6.79
N LEU A 746 -16.18 -41.16 6.85
CA LEU A 746 -15.25 -40.75 5.80
C LEU A 746 -14.64 -41.93 5.04
N ARG A 747 -15.00 -43.18 5.37
CA ARG A 747 -14.52 -44.40 4.72
C ARG A 747 -15.63 -44.98 3.84
N ASP A 748 -15.35 -45.16 2.55
CA ASP A 748 -16.18 -45.97 1.65
C ASP A 748 -15.83 -47.46 1.83
N ASP A 749 -16.82 -48.35 1.73
CA ASP A 749 -16.71 -49.78 2.07
C ASP A 749 -15.71 -50.60 1.21
N GLU A 750 -15.10 -50.01 0.16
CA GLU A 750 -14.25 -50.70 -0.81
C GLU A 750 -12.72 -50.45 -0.65
N ASP A 751 -12.29 -49.50 0.18
CA ASP A 751 -10.86 -49.16 0.37
C ASP A 751 -10.32 -49.44 1.80
N GLU A 752 -9.07 -49.92 1.89
CA GLU A 752 -8.41 -50.29 3.16
C GLU A 752 -7.89 -49.08 3.97
N ASP A 753 -7.61 -47.94 3.32
CA ASP A 753 -7.10 -46.70 3.95
C ASP A 753 -8.20 -45.63 4.05
N ALA A 754 -8.17 -44.80 5.10
CA ALA A 754 -9.07 -43.65 5.23
C ALA A 754 -8.78 -42.59 4.13
N PRO A 755 -9.73 -42.27 3.22
CA PRO A 755 -9.51 -41.43 2.03
C PRO A 755 -8.85 -40.06 2.24
N TRP A 756 -9.02 -39.45 3.43
CA TRP A 756 -8.42 -38.15 3.74
C TRP A 756 -6.93 -38.22 4.06
N VAL A 757 -6.41 -39.36 4.53
CA VAL A 757 -5.02 -39.49 5.00
C VAL A 757 -4.06 -39.35 3.82
N ALA A 758 -4.27 -40.13 2.75
CA ALA A 758 -3.49 -40.03 1.53
C ALA A 758 -3.64 -38.65 0.84
N LYS A 759 -4.84 -38.05 0.87
CA LYS A 759 -5.13 -36.69 0.38
C LYS A 759 -4.26 -35.66 1.10
N TYR A 760 -4.27 -35.63 2.44
CA TYR A 760 -3.50 -34.64 3.19
C TYR A 760 -2.01 -34.96 3.24
N GLN A 761 -1.60 -36.22 3.21
CA GLN A 761 -0.19 -36.62 3.07
C GLN A 761 0.39 -36.05 1.76
N ARG A 762 -0.36 -36.12 0.66
CA ARG A 762 0.01 -35.51 -0.62
C ARG A 762 0.07 -33.98 -0.54
N GLU A 763 -0.91 -33.32 0.06
CA GLU A 763 -0.89 -31.86 0.24
C GLU A 763 0.26 -31.40 1.16
N ILE A 764 0.50 -32.10 2.27
CA ILE A 764 1.61 -31.84 3.19
C ILE A 764 2.96 -32.02 2.49
N ALA A 765 3.12 -33.10 1.69
CA ALA A 765 4.30 -33.30 0.88
C ALA A 765 4.49 -32.18 -0.16
N LEU A 766 3.42 -31.74 -0.84
CA LEU A 766 3.47 -30.62 -1.79
C LEU A 766 3.81 -29.29 -1.11
N VAL A 767 3.28 -29.03 0.09
CA VAL A 767 3.61 -27.83 0.89
C VAL A 767 5.06 -27.86 1.36
N LEU A 768 5.59 -29.01 1.78
CA LEU A 768 7.00 -29.16 2.17
C LEU A 768 7.95 -29.06 0.97
N LEU A 769 7.54 -29.53 -0.22
CA LEU A 769 8.30 -29.38 -1.46
C LEU A 769 8.30 -27.93 -1.98
N ARG A 770 7.20 -27.19 -1.85
CA ARG A 770 7.07 -25.80 -2.33
C ARG A 770 7.58 -24.75 -1.34
N GLY A 771 7.31 -24.94 -0.04
CA GLY A 771 7.72 -24.02 1.03
C GLY A 771 9.10 -24.31 1.61
N GLY A 772 9.76 -25.36 1.13
CA GLY A 772 11.02 -25.87 1.68
C GLY A 772 10.87 -26.48 3.07
N LEU A 773 11.99 -27.00 3.59
CA LEU A 773 12.06 -27.64 4.91
C LEU A 773 11.69 -26.69 6.06
N GLY A 774 11.79 -25.37 5.88
CA GLY A 774 11.29 -24.37 6.83
C GLY A 774 9.79 -24.45 7.13
N GLY A 775 9.00 -25.15 6.30
CA GLY A 775 7.60 -25.50 6.62
C GLY A 775 7.47 -26.32 7.91
N VAL A 776 8.42 -27.21 8.20
CA VAL A 776 8.45 -28.03 9.43
C VAL A 776 8.60 -27.18 10.70
N VAL A 777 9.21 -26.00 10.60
CA VAL A 777 9.35 -25.06 11.73
C VAL A 777 8.06 -24.26 11.97
N ARG A 778 7.23 -24.09 10.94
CA ARG A 778 5.93 -23.38 11.02
C ARG A 778 4.79 -24.32 10.72
N LEU A 779 4.54 -25.28 11.61
CA LEU A 779 3.57 -26.36 11.40
C LEU A 779 2.16 -25.90 11.06
N ASP A 780 1.70 -24.70 11.46
CA ASP A 780 0.40 -24.15 11.03
C ASP A 780 0.31 -23.83 9.52
N ARG A 781 1.44 -23.74 8.81
CA ARG A 781 1.49 -23.65 7.35
C ARG A 781 1.42 -25.01 6.65
N VAL A 782 1.79 -26.09 7.36
CA VAL A 782 1.80 -27.46 6.85
C VAL A 782 0.49 -28.16 7.21
N PHE A 783 0.19 -28.21 8.51
CA PHE A 783 -1.08 -28.62 9.11
C PHE A 783 -2.01 -27.41 9.21
N THR A 784 -2.52 -27.01 8.04
CA THR A 784 -3.37 -25.82 7.90
C THR A 784 -4.70 -25.95 8.64
N LYS A 785 -5.28 -24.83 9.06
CA LYS A 785 -6.60 -24.80 9.71
C LYS A 785 -7.72 -25.37 8.83
N TRP A 786 -7.60 -25.26 7.50
CA TRP A 786 -8.63 -25.79 6.59
C TRP A 786 -8.62 -27.33 6.56
N MET A 787 -7.46 -27.98 6.66
CA MET A 787 -7.36 -29.44 6.74
C MET A 787 -8.06 -29.97 8.01
N ALA A 788 -7.87 -29.31 9.16
CA ALA A 788 -8.57 -29.66 10.39
C ALA A 788 -10.10 -29.43 10.30
N GLN A 789 -10.55 -28.45 9.49
CA GLN A 789 -11.97 -28.12 9.30
C GLN A 789 -12.67 -28.98 8.23
N ASP A 790 -11.92 -29.56 7.29
CA ASP A 790 -12.41 -30.51 6.27
C ASP A 790 -12.67 -31.91 6.89
N LEU A 791 -12.08 -32.20 8.06
CA LEU A 791 -12.38 -33.39 8.86
C LEU A 791 -13.65 -33.21 9.72
N LYS A 792 -14.73 -33.85 9.30
CA LYS A 792 -16.05 -33.80 9.98
C LYS A 792 -16.19 -34.76 11.17
N CYS A 793 -15.24 -35.66 11.38
CA CYS A 793 -15.28 -36.65 12.47
C CYS A 793 -14.33 -36.25 13.60
N HIS A 794 -14.82 -36.18 14.84
CA HIS A 794 -14.04 -35.83 16.03
C HIS A 794 -12.83 -36.74 16.25
N GLY A 795 -12.97 -38.05 15.98
CA GLY A 795 -11.86 -39.00 16.00
C GLY A 795 -10.77 -38.64 14.99
N CYS A 796 -11.14 -38.38 13.73
CA CYS A 796 -10.20 -37.96 12.68
C CYS A 796 -9.52 -36.62 12.98
N VAL A 797 -10.25 -35.61 13.49
CA VAL A 797 -9.68 -34.34 13.95
C VAL A 797 -8.67 -34.59 15.08
N GLY A 798 -9.02 -35.44 16.05
CA GLY A 798 -8.12 -35.86 17.12
C GLY A 798 -6.84 -36.53 16.60
N PHE A 799 -6.94 -37.41 15.59
CA PHE A 799 -5.78 -38.01 14.92
C PHE A 799 -4.94 -36.99 14.14
N PHE A 800 -5.55 -36.03 13.46
CA PHE A 800 -4.85 -34.98 12.73
C PHE A 800 -4.07 -34.05 13.68
N GLU A 801 -4.68 -33.62 14.79
CA GLU A 801 -4.00 -32.84 15.83
C GLU A 801 -2.94 -33.67 16.58
N ALA A 802 -3.17 -34.98 16.79
CA ALA A 802 -2.16 -35.88 17.33
C ALA A 802 -0.95 -36.06 16.38
N TRP A 803 -1.18 -36.12 15.07
CA TRP A 803 -0.14 -36.15 14.05
C TRP A 803 0.65 -34.84 14.04
N LYS A 804 -0.03 -33.69 13.98
CA LYS A 804 0.57 -32.35 14.11
C LYS A 804 1.42 -32.22 15.38
N LYS A 805 0.91 -32.69 16.52
CA LYS A 805 1.61 -32.71 17.80
C LYS A 805 2.83 -33.64 17.79
N SER A 806 2.71 -34.85 17.23
CA SER A 806 3.83 -35.80 17.08
C SER A 806 4.97 -35.21 16.24
N VAL A 807 4.64 -34.49 15.17
CA VAL A 807 5.64 -33.74 14.39
C VAL A 807 6.23 -32.60 15.24
N ALA A 808 5.41 -31.82 15.96
CA ALA A 808 5.90 -30.75 16.83
C ALA A 808 6.85 -31.26 17.94
N ASP A 809 6.58 -32.43 18.51
CA ASP A 809 7.44 -33.04 19.52
C ASP A 809 8.73 -33.59 18.88
N THR A 810 8.66 -34.21 17.69
CA THR A 810 9.85 -34.62 16.92
C THR A 810 10.73 -33.41 16.53
N VAL A 811 10.14 -32.24 16.25
CA VAL A 811 10.89 -31.01 15.97
C VAL A 811 11.61 -30.49 17.22
N LYS A 812 11.00 -30.60 18.41
CA LYS A 812 11.65 -30.22 19.68
C LYS A 812 12.81 -31.14 20.07
N GLU A 813 12.81 -32.39 19.59
CA GLU A 813 13.92 -33.33 19.78
C GLU A 813 15.15 -32.97 18.94
N VAL A 814 15.02 -32.12 17.91
CA VAL A 814 16.18 -31.62 17.15
C VAL A 814 17.03 -30.72 18.06
N PRO A 815 18.31 -31.05 18.30
CA PRO A 815 19.17 -30.25 19.17
C PRO A 815 19.34 -28.81 18.65
N ALA A 816 19.63 -27.88 19.57
CA ALA A 816 19.92 -26.49 19.22
C ALA A 816 21.16 -26.39 18.32
N PHE A 817 21.19 -25.44 17.38
CA PHE A 817 22.23 -25.36 16.36
C PHE A 817 23.67 -25.36 16.94
N ARG A 818 23.88 -24.73 18.10
CA ARG A 818 25.17 -24.70 18.80
C ARG A 818 25.74 -26.08 19.17
N THR A 819 24.95 -27.16 19.16
CA THR A 819 25.45 -28.52 19.45
C THR A 819 26.05 -29.21 18.23
N PHE A 820 25.95 -28.58 17.05
CA PHE A 820 26.54 -29.06 15.80
C PHE A 820 27.85 -28.34 15.46
N LEU A 821 28.20 -27.28 16.23
CA LEU A 821 29.45 -26.53 16.20
C LEU A 821 30.56 -27.26 16.97
#